data_AF-A0A834FRM1-F1
#
_entry.id   AF-A0A834FRM1-F1
#
_cell.length_a   1.000
_cell.length_b   1.000
_cell.length_c   1.000
_cell.angle_alpha   90.00
_cell.angle_beta   90.00
_cell.angle_gamma   90.00
#
_symmetry.space_group_name_H-M   'P 1'
#
loop_
_entity.id
_entity.type
_entity.pdbx_description
1 polymer ?
#
loop_
_entity_poly.entity_id
_entity_poly.type
_entity_poly.pdbx_seq_one_letter_code
_entity_poly.pdbx_strand_id
1 'polypeptide(L)'
;MRDVRKTKPPVNKHLFKILRGRVDPKAADFCHFRESFCLCWDSVGDVLEALQKLLRDFAVPSADVHGERLVELCHCWENSWTKTPSAATLLSALDNQKEVLDLVSRPGQRYRGEGGAEAAAVRIQSSWRSYLARRAHLYHCRRKWAAGIIAVSWLLYTQRQHVRKALQAKRSRQLENNRSRAQHLAANWKHIQSSKRTIIHIPSLGYSQKQRLNLRRFDVLQNMQIGRLCEVRDENVEVIYICPQHLGEDILDYYTNFLKCDGDTDGAGTGTGPASSRQGRFVILTPEAVDYFPNHKMCLSTLLKYSPLTLKRVRGLIEGRQAYIVGGVAHVDDLAVADELNVPILGPEPAVSRLCNSKSEGRRIFAAAEVDVPPGQGDVYSLSQLHEVLAKLIVQNIPVRRWLLKMNSHYGRSDGTAHCDVYHLSCFTWALQEYQLYSPDLWKSESIQESVMSKLLDEIPQWLAHHAQPARSSCYPTWACFLKTFLRQGGTVEAHPPSESVTFLTVDLLLEPGGGVSVLSCGDQLYGSCQLEAVGSAVPQTSVQPETLHSFCIRVGRACQHYFSAGYVSVGLATFTDLNTTEQKVWAVDLSVAYSNQLAMTQTLLMMTGGTADWRTGCLEAPVLKIENQPQVENCHAVIGSHLFHSNLSVLYCDVFFNMCKLRGIGFDMKSKQGTVFVPYNCRERCSIGMITVSKDLELALMTFAQNLRIHGVFLKVVLFPSSFSRSAPRPAASEVLTCHLLQRNLPPWTSFCVRYSAVHNDQFGLSNFNWRVQGSNYQILRTGCFPFVKYHCTKAPAQNLDFEDRFFTALKVINLGIPCLAYGIGCWMVIGARETVQTSVGPVTVYFAYKEEEGAQY
;
A
#
# COMPACT_ATOMS: atom_id res chain seq x y z
N MET A 1 -1.96 -117.39 23.56
CA MET A 1 -0.50 -117.37 23.86
C MET A 1 0.08 -116.17 23.11
N ARG A 2 0.65 -115.12 23.71
CA ARG A 2 1.22 -114.85 25.04
C ARG A 2 0.97 -113.37 25.41
N ASP A 3 0.97 -113.11 26.72
CA ASP A 3 0.76 -111.83 27.42
C ASP A 3 1.39 -110.57 26.80
N VAL A 4 0.57 -109.52 26.69
CA VAL A 4 1.04 -108.15 26.51
C VAL A 4 1.40 -107.56 27.87
N ARG A 5 2.71 -107.55 28.11
CA ARG A 5 3.53 -106.76 29.04
C ARG A 5 2.78 -105.65 29.81
N LYS A 6 2.67 -105.81 31.13
CA LYS A 6 2.61 -104.68 32.09
C LYS A 6 4.03 -104.29 32.48
N THR A 7 4.58 -103.26 31.84
CA THR A 7 5.74 -102.53 32.36
C THR A 7 5.28 -101.62 33.49
N LYS A 8 5.66 -101.93 34.74
CA LYS A 8 5.56 -101.01 35.88
C LYS A 8 6.41 -99.75 35.59
N PRO A 9 5.94 -98.54 35.93
CA PRO A 9 6.74 -97.32 35.74
C PRO A 9 7.96 -97.34 36.67
N PRO A 10 9.06 -96.64 36.31
CA PRO A 10 10.23 -96.55 37.18
C PRO A 10 9.84 -95.79 38.45
N VAL A 11 10.24 -96.33 39.62
CA VAL A 11 10.17 -95.60 40.89
C VAL A 11 11.20 -94.48 40.79
N ASN A 12 10.75 -93.22 40.63
CA ASN A 12 11.63 -92.05 40.69
C ASN A 12 12.33 -92.05 42.05
N LYS A 13 13.65 -92.25 42.03
CA LYS A 13 14.47 -92.27 43.23
C LYS A 13 14.66 -90.79 43.65
N HIS A 14 14.34 -90.44 44.89
CA HIS A 14 14.59 -89.12 45.51
C HIS A 14 13.55 -87.99 45.29
N LEU A 15 12.25 -88.28 45.37
CA LEU A 15 11.19 -87.26 45.50
C LEU A 15 10.87 -87.00 46.98
N PHE A 16 10.75 -85.74 47.40
CA PHE A 16 10.28 -85.40 48.75
C PHE A 16 9.46 -84.09 48.75
N LYS A 17 8.68 -83.85 49.81
CA LYS A 17 7.78 -82.68 49.90
C LYS A 17 8.29 -81.64 50.89
N ILE A 18 8.18 -80.37 50.52
CA ILE A 18 8.29 -79.23 51.42
C ILE A 18 6.87 -78.77 51.76
N LEU A 19 6.49 -78.84 53.03
CA LEU A 19 5.18 -78.40 53.52
C LEU A 19 5.34 -77.08 54.27
N ARG A 20 4.57 -76.06 53.88
CA ARG A 20 4.65 -74.71 54.46
C ARG A 20 6.08 -74.15 54.54
N GLY A 21 6.89 -74.42 53.52
CA GLY A 21 8.29 -73.98 53.43
C GLY A 21 9.26 -74.66 54.40
N ARG A 22 8.90 -75.82 54.99
CA ARG A 22 9.78 -76.64 55.83
C ARG A 22 9.76 -78.10 55.37
N VAL A 23 10.92 -78.73 55.39
CA VAL A 23 11.06 -80.18 55.21
C VAL A 23 10.90 -80.87 56.57
N ASP A 24 10.22 -82.01 56.62
CA ASP A 24 10.22 -82.88 57.81
C ASP A 24 11.50 -83.73 57.83
N PRO A 25 12.43 -83.51 58.78
CA PRO A 25 13.70 -84.23 58.84
C PRO A 25 13.55 -85.72 59.17
N LYS A 26 12.35 -86.17 59.60
CA LYS A 26 12.06 -87.57 59.91
C LYS A 26 11.31 -88.31 58.80
N ALA A 27 10.94 -87.61 57.72
CA ALA A 27 10.26 -88.24 56.59
C ALA A 27 11.20 -89.23 55.89
N ALA A 28 10.74 -90.47 55.70
CA ALA A 28 11.53 -91.56 55.13
C ALA A 28 12.13 -91.18 53.75
N ASP A 29 11.36 -90.48 52.92
CA ASP A 29 11.77 -90.05 51.58
C ASP A 29 12.90 -89.00 51.62
N PHE A 30 12.88 -88.10 52.62
CA PHE A 30 13.92 -87.09 52.81
C PHE A 30 15.18 -87.68 53.46
N CYS A 31 15.04 -88.59 54.43
CA CYS A 31 16.18 -89.34 54.99
C CYS A 31 16.91 -90.12 53.90
N HIS A 32 16.16 -90.81 53.03
CA HIS A 32 16.73 -91.54 51.91
C HIS A 32 17.44 -90.61 50.89
N PHE A 33 16.87 -89.44 50.59
CA PHE A 33 17.55 -88.41 49.79
C PHE A 33 18.86 -87.93 50.45
N ARG A 34 18.81 -87.60 51.75
CA ARG A 34 19.95 -87.10 52.50
C ARG A 34 21.09 -88.11 52.62
N GLU A 35 20.78 -89.39 52.81
CA GLU A 35 21.76 -90.48 52.83
C GLU A 35 22.40 -90.68 51.45
N SER A 36 21.60 -90.60 50.38
CA SER A 36 22.05 -90.80 48.99
C SER A 36 22.99 -89.70 48.48
N PHE A 37 22.90 -88.49 49.02
CA PHE A 37 23.73 -87.34 48.65
C PHE A 37 24.59 -86.80 49.81
N CYS A 38 24.97 -87.66 50.76
CA CYS A 38 25.73 -87.28 51.95
C CYS A 38 27.10 -86.63 51.66
N LEU A 39 27.75 -87.00 50.54
CA LEU A 39 29.07 -86.49 50.15
C LEU A 39 29.05 -85.03 49.65
N CYS A 40 27.91 -84.52 49.19
CA CYS A 40 27.74 -83.13 48.71
C CYS A 40 26.67 -82.36 49.51
N TRP A 41 26.39 -82.83 50.73
CA TRP A 41 25.24 -82.34 51.51
C TRP A 41 25.33 -80.86 51.89
N ASP A 42 26.53 -80.33 52.12
CA ASP A 42 26.68 -78.92 52.52
C ASP A 42 26.19 -77.97 51.40
N SER A 43 26.61 -78.20 50.16
CA SER A 43 26.15 -77.43 49.00
C SER A 43 24.65 -77.63 48.72
N VAL A 44 24.16 -78.87 48.83
CA VAL A 44 22.73 -79.19 48.68
C VAL A 44 21.89 -78.56 49.79
N GLY A 45 22.44 -78.47 51.00
CA GLY A 45 21.84 -77.84 52.17
C GLY A 45 21.60 -76.35 51.97
N ASP A 46 22.58 -75.62 51.42
CA ASP A 46 22.45 -74.19 51.12
C ASP A 46 21.37 -73.90 50.06
N VAL A 47 21.30 -74.73 49.02
CA VAL A 47 20.27 -74.65 47.96
C VAL A 47 18.89 -74.96 48.50
N LEU A 48 18.80 -76.02 49.30
CA LEU A 48 17.56 -76.39 49.97
C LEU A 48 17.10 -75.31 50.96
N GLU A 49 18.01 -74.65 51.69
CA GLU A 49 17.67 -73.58 52.61
C GLU A 49 17.21 -72.32 51.86
N ALA A 50 17.86 -71.96 50.75
CA ALA A 50 17.42 -70.87 49.89
C ALA A 50 16.03 -71.13 49.27
N LEU A 51 15.77 -72.37 48.83
CA LEU A 51 14.46 -72.79 48.33
C LEU A 51 13.41 -72.77 49.44
N GLN A 52 13.70 -73.36 50.61
CA GLN A 52 12.79 -73.32 51.76
C GLN A 52 12.49 -71.88 52.17
N LYS A 53 13.49 -70.99 52.24
CA LYS A 53 13.31 -69.57 52.52
C LYS A 53 12.41 -68.88 51.50
N LEU A 54 12.62 -69.11 50.20
CA LEU A 54 11.74 -68.58 49.15
C LEU A 54 10.29 -69.06 49.34
N LEU A 55 10.09 -70.35 49.62
CA LEU A 55 8.75 -70.92 49.83
C LEU A 55 8.09 -70.38 51.11
N ARG A 56 8.87 -70.08 52.17
CA ARG A 56 8.41 -69.41 53.40
C ARG A 56 8.05 -67.95 53.14
N ASP A 57 8.90 -67.20 52.45
CA ASP A 57 8.71 -65.78 52.08
C ASP A 57 7.44 -65.55 51.27
N PHE A 58 7.01 -66.53 50.47
CA PHE A 58 5.81 -66.47 49.63
C PHE A 58 4.64 -67.32 50.15
N ALA A 59 4.71 -67.86 51.38
CA ALA A 59 3.66 -68.69 51.98
C ALA A 59 3.16 -69.82 51.08
N VAL A 60 4.08 -70.58 50.47
CA VAL A 60 3.72 -71.71 49.61
C VAL A 60 3.27 -72.90 50.47
N PRO A 61 2.06 -73.44 50.28
CA PRO A 61 1.50 -74.48 51.15
C PRO A 61 2.18 -75.84 50.99
N SER A 62 2.50 -76.23 49.76
CA SER A 62 3.20 -77.48 49.44
C SER A 62 4.01 -77.33 48.15
N ALA A 63 5.23 -77.86 48.16
CA ALA A 63 6.08 -77.97 46.99
C ALA A 63 6.66 -79.39 46.90
N ASP A 64 6.55 -79.99 45.73
CA ASP A 64 7.06 -81.33 45.44
C ASP A 64 8.45 -81.18 44.81
N VAL A 65 9.49 -81.63 45.51
CA VAL A 65 10.90 -81.41 45.12
C VAL A 65 11.44 -82.64 44.40
N HIS A 66 12.05 -82.41 43.25
CA HIS A 66 12.81 -83.42 42.51
C HIS A 66 14.27 -83.38 42.94
N GLY A 67 14.68 -84.33 43.80
CA GLY A 67 16.00 -84.32 44.46
C GLY A 67 17.18 -84.23 43.48
N GLU A 68 17.13 -84.94 42.36
CA GLU A 68 18.19 -84.89 41.34
C GLU A 68 18.33 -83.49 40.70
N ARG A 69 17.21 -82.80 40.40
CA ARG A 69 17.23 -81.42 39.86
C ARG A 69 17.72 -80.42 40.88
N LEU A 70 17.43 -80.65 42.17
CA LEU A 70 17.95 -79.84 43.26
C LEU A 70 19.48 -79.94 43.36
N VAL A 71 20.03 -81.14 43.19
CA VAL A 71 21.48 -81.39 43.17
C VAL A 71 22.14 -80.77 41.93
N GLU A 72 21.51 -80.86 40.75
CA GLU A 72 21.99 -80.18 39.52
C GLU A 72 22.11 -78.65 39.69
N LEU A 73 21.21 -78.03 40.44
CA LEU A 73 21.27 -76.60 40.75
C LEU A 73 22.47 -76.23 41.63
N CYS A 74 22.97 -77.16 42.45
CA CYS A 74 24.14 -76.94 43.31
C CYS A 74 25.41 -76.76 42.47
N HIS A 75 25.61 -77.62 41.47
CA HIS A 75 26.74 -77.51 40.53
C HIS A 75 26.72 -76.20 39.71
N CYS A 76 25.53 -75.63 39.48
CA CYS A 76 25.39 -74.32 38.86
C CYS A 76 25.65 -73.14 39.82
N TRP A 77 25.36 -73.29 41.12
CA TRP A 77 25.53 -72.24 42.12
C TRP A 77 26.99 -72.10 42.58
N GLU A 78 27.76 -73.19 42.77
CA GLU A 78 29.17 -73.13 43.19
C GLU A 78 30.06 -72.24 42.28
N ASN A 79 29.65 -72.02 41.03
CA ASN A 79 30.34 -71.15 40.06
C ASN A 79 29.98 -69.65 40.15
N SER A 80 29.03 -69.23 41.01
CA SER A 80 28.57 -67.83 41.13
C SER A 80 28.61 -67.32 42.57
N TRP A 81 29.78 -66.84 43.00
CA TRP A 81 30.09 -66.47 44.40
C TRP A 81 29.35 -65.22 44.96
N THR A 82 28.41 -64.57 44.24
CA THR A 82 27.80 -63.30 44.72
C THR A 82 26.31 -63.06 44.42
N LYS A 83 25.59 -63.98 43.78
CA LYS A 83 24.16 -63.77 43.48
C LYS A 83 23.31 -64.85 44.12
N THR A 84 22.42 -64.44 45.02
CA THR A 84 21.30 -65.28 45.45
C THR A 84 20.57 -65.78 44.21
N PRO A 85 20.35 -67.10 44.05
CA PRO A 85 19.70 -67.66 42.87
C PRO A 85 18.33 -67.02 42.67
N SER A 86 17.98 -66.74 41.40
CA SER A 86 16.69 -66.12 41.09
C SER A 86 15.55 -67.03 41.54
N ALA A 87 14.40 -66.45 41.88
CA ALA A 87 13.22 -67.23 42.27
C ALA A 87 12.85 -68.27 41.18
N ALA A 88 12.98 -67.92 39.90
CA ALA A 88 12.73 -68.84 38.80
C ALA A 88 13.70 -70.03 38.75
N THR A 89 14.97 -69.79 39.10
CA THR A 89 16.02 -70.82 39.17
C THR A 89 15.83 -71.77 40.34
N LEU A 90 15.42 -71.27 41.51
CA LEU A 90 15.11 -72.13 42.66
C LEU A 90 13.88 -73.01 42.41
N LEU A 91 12.86 -72.45 41.75
CA LEU A 91 11.61 -73.16 41.47
C LEU A 91 11.75 -74.25 40.39
N SER A 92 12.82 -74.29 39.59
CA SER A 92 13.03 -75.35 38.59
C SER A 92 13.37 -76.71 39.22
N ALA A 93 13.71 -76.75 40.52
CA ALA A 93 13.88 -77.99 41.29
C ALA A 93 12.56 -78.70 41.60
N LEU A 94 11.41 -78.04 41.37
CA LEU A 94 10.10 -78.54 41.78
C LEU A 94 9.40 -79.27 40.63
N ASP A 95 8.73 -80.37 40.93
CA ASP A 95 7.86 -81.05 39.97
C ASP A 95 6.53 -80.31 39.76
N ASN A 96 6.00 -79.67 40.80
CA ASN A 96 4.84 -78.79 40.71
C ASN A 96 5.21 -77.31 40.45
N GLN A 97 6.33 -77.05 39.74
CA GLN A 97 6.86 -75.71 39.46
C GLN A 97 5.80 -74.73 38.95
N LYS A 98 4.94 -75.13 38.01
CA LYS A 98 3.94 -74.25 37.41
C LYS A 98 2.96 -73.71 38.46
N GLU A 99 2.47 -74.57 39.35
CA GLU A 99 1.52 -74.21 40.40
C GLU A 99 2.15 -73.27 41.44
N VAL A 100 3.40 -73.57 41.82
CA VAL A 100 4.14 -72.75 42.79
C VAL A 100 4.53 -71.40 42.18
N LEU A 101 4.95 -71.37 40.91
CA LEU A 101 5.29 -70.13 40.21
C LEU A 101 4.06 -69.23 40.03
N ASP A 102 2.90 -69.80 39.70
CA ASP A 102 1.63 -69.07 39.63
C ASP A 102 1.25 -68.47 40.98
N LEU A 103 1.57 -69.16 42.08
CA LEU A 103 1.35 -68.63 43.42
C LEU A 103 2.33 -67.49 43.75
N VAL A 104 3.64 -67.73 43.57
CA VAL A 104 4.73 -66.77 43.85
C VAL A 104 4.57 -65.47 43.03
N SER A 105 4.10 -65.58 41.80
CA SER A 105 3.91 -64.44 40.88
C SER A 105 2.65 -63.62 41.18
N ARG A 106 1.74 -64.09 42.04
CA ARG A 106 0.53 -63.34 42.39
C ARG A 106 0.88 -62.07 43.18
N PRO A 107 0.39 -60.89 42.74
CA PRO A 107 0.56 -59.65 43.49
C PRO A 107 0.06 -59.82 44.93
N GLY A 108 0.90 -59.43 45.88
CA GLY A 108 0.58 -59.51 47.31
C GLY A 108 0.92 -60.84 47.98
N GLN A 109 1.27 -61.89 47.23
CA GLN A 109 1.62 -63.19 47.81
C GLN A 109 2.87 -63.11 48.69
N ARG A 110 3.89 -62.32 48.30
CA ARG A 110 5.10 -62.08 49.12
C ARG A 110 4.80 -61.55 50.53
N TYR A 111 3.69 -60.84 50.71
CA TYR A 111 3.35 -60.22 51.99
C TYR A 111 2.60 -61.17 52.93
N ARG A 112 2.22 -62.36 52.46
CA ARG A 112 1.56 -63.41 53.25
C ARG A 112 2.56 -64.37 53.92
N GLY A 113 3.79 -64.41 53.42
CA GLY A 113 4.85 -65.27 53.95
C GLY A 113 5.66 -64.65 55.08
N GLU A 114 6.75 -65.33 55.41
CA GLU A 114 7.67 -64.92 56.47
C GLU A 114 8.26 -63.53 56.19
N GLY A 115 8.31 -62.67 57.22
CA GLY A 115 8.71 -61.26 57.07
C GLY A 115 7.79 -60.41 56.18
N GLY A 116 6.59 -60.89 55.82
CA GLY A 116 5.69 -60.24 54.87
C GLY A 116 5.27 -58.82 55.26
N ALA A 117 5.07 -58.57 56.56
CA ALA A 117 4.76 -57.23 57.09
C ALA A 117 5.91 -56.23 56.86
N GLU A 118 7.16 -56.65 57.08
CA GLU A 118 8.34 -55.82 56.84
C GLU A 118 8.56 -55.57 55.35
N ALA A 119 8.42 -56.61 54.52
CA ALA A 119 8.53 -56.48 53.06
C ALA A 119 7.45 -55.54 52.49
N ALA A 120 6.22 -55.62 53.02
CA ALA A 120 5.14 -54.70 52.67
C ALA A 120 5.46 -53.27 53.12
N ALA A 121 5.92 -53.09 54.36
CA ALA A 121 6.33 -51.79 54.89
C ALA A 121 7.45 -51.16 54.04
N VAL A 122 8.50 -51.92 53.71
CA VAL A 122 9.60 -51.47 52.84
C VAL A 122 9.08 -51.09 51.45
N ARG A 123 8.17 -51.88 50.85
CA ARG A 123 7.62 -51.58 49.52
C ARG A 123 6.74 -50.33 49.54
N ILE A 124 5.88 -50.19 50.55
CA ILE A 124 5.00 -49.02 50.72
C ILE A 124 5.86 -47.78 50.95
N GLN A 125 6.81 -47.84 51.89
CA GLN A 125 7.70 -46.72 52.23
C GLN A 125 8.57 -46.31 51.04
N SER A 126 9.18 -47.24 50.32
CA SER A 126 10.00 -46.94 49.13
C SER A 126 9.17 -46.34 47.99
N SER A 127 7.97 -46.87 47.75
CA SER A 127 7.04 -46.33 46.75
C SER A 127 6.59 -44.91 47.10
N TRP A 128 6.27 -44.66 48.37
CA TRP A 128 5.89 -43.34 48.85
C TRP A 128 7.04 -42.35 48.79
N ARG A 129 8.24 -42.73 49.23
CA ARG A 129 9.47 -41.91 49.10
C ARG A 129 9.75 -41.56 47.65
N SER A 130 9.64 -42.53 46.72
CA SER A 130 9.81 -42.31 45.30
C SER A 130 8.76 -41.37 44.72
N TYR A 131 7.49 -41.49 45.13
CA TYR A 131 6.42 -40.60 44.71
C TYR A 131 6.68 -39.16 45.17
N LEU A 132 7.04 -38.97 46.44
CA LEU A 132 7.37 -37.65 47.00
C LEU A 132 8.57 -37.03 46.30
N ALA A 133 9.65 -37.79 46.08
CA ALA A 133 10.84 -37.32 45.39
C ALA A 133 10.52 -36.93 43.92
N ARG A 134 9.75 -37.75 43.21
CA ARG A 134 9.31 -37.43 41.84
C ARG A 134 8.45 -36.16 41.81
N ARG A 135 7.51 -36.02 42.75
CA ARG A 135 6.65 -34.82 42.85
C ARG A 135 7.48 -33.57 43.12
N ALA A 136 8.45 -33.65 44.02
CA ALA A 136 9.38 -32.56 44.32
C ALA A 136 10.26 -32.20 43.10
N HIS A 137 10.78 -33.20 42.38
CA HIS A 137 11.56 -33.00 41.17
C HIS A 137 10.75 -32.33 40.06
N LEU A 138 9.52 -32.79 39.80
CA LEU A 138 8.63 -32.17 38.81
C LEU A 138 8.30 -30.71 39.19
N TYR A 139 8.09 -30.43 40.47
CA TYR A 139 7.88 -29.07 40.96
C TYR A 139 9.13 -28.19 40.78
N HIS A 140 10.32 -28.71 41.06
CA HIS A 140 11.59 -28.03 40.80
C HIS A 140 11.78 -27.74 39.31
N CYS A 141 11.54 -28.71 38.42
CA CYS A 141 11.64 -28.54 36.97
C CYS A 141 10.70 -27.44 36.46
N ARG A 142 9.45 -27.40 36.96
CA ARG A 142 8.49 -26.32 36.66
C ARG A 142 9.01 -24.95 37.11
N ARG A 143 9.55 -24.84 38.33
CA ARG A 143 10.13 -23.59 38.84
C ARG A 143 11.36 -23.16 38.05
N LYS A 144 12.25 -24.09 37.68
CA LYS A 144 13.43 -23.81 36.87
C LYS A 144 13.05 -23.32 35.48
N TRP A 145 12.06 -23.94 34.84
CA TRP A 145 11.53 -23.50 33.56
C TRP A 145 10.91 -22.10 33.65
N ALA A 146 10.05 -21.86 34.66
CA ALA A 146 9.46 -20.55 34.90
C ALA A 146 10.54 -19.47 35.15
N ALA A 147 11.57 -19.78 35.95
CA ALA A 147 12.70 -18.88 36.18
C ALA A 147 13.46 -18.56 34.89
N GLY A 148 13.65 -19.54 34.01
CA GLY A 148 14.25 -19.33 32.69
C GLY A 148 13.43 -18.38 31.81
N ILE A 149 12.11 -18.59 31.73
CA ILE A 149 11.20 -17.70 30.97
C ILE A 149 11.21 -16.28 31.54
N ILE A 150 11.17 -16.13 32.87
CA ILE A 150 11.23 -14.82 33.54
C ILE A 150 12.57 -14.13 33.24
N ALA A 151 13.69 -14.84 33.36
CA ALA A 151 15.02 -14.29 33.11
C ALA A 151 15.18 -13.82 31.65
N VAL A 152 14.76 -14.62 30.67
CA VAL A 152 14.82 -14.23 29.24
C VAL A 152 13.90 -13.05 28.95
N SER A 153 12.69 -13.04 29.50
CA SER A 153 11.74 -11.93 29.33
C SER A 153 12.29 -10.63 29.94
N TRP A 154 12.91 -10.72 31.12
CA TRP A 154 13.57 -9.59 31.78
C TRP A 154 14.78 -9.08 30.98
N LEU A 155 15.61 -9.99 30.44
CA LEU A 155 16.73 -9.61 29.59
C LEU A 155 16.25 -8.88 28.32
N LEU A 156 15.23 -9.41 27.62
CA LEU A 156 14.67 -8.75 26.44
C LEU A 156 14.03 -7.40 26.79
N TYR A 157 13.34 -7.31 27.93
CA TYR A 157 12.79 -6.05 28.42
C TYR A 157 13.88 -5.02 28.70
N THR A 158 14.93 -5.38 29.44
CA THR A 158 16.05 -4.49 29.78
C THR A 158 16.79 -4.02 28.53
N GLN A 159 17.10 -4.93 27.59
CA GLN A 159 17.71 -4.57 26.31
C GLN A 159 16.82 -3.62 25.50
N ARG A 160 15.51 -3.89 25.42
CA ARG A 160 14.56 -2.98 24.77
C ARG A 160 14.52 -1.61 25.42
N GLN A 161 14.60 -1.53 26.75
CA GLN A 161 14.64 -0.26 27.47
C GLN A 161 15.95 0.50 27.19
N HIS A 162 17.09 -0.18 27.17
CA HIS A 162 18.38 0.42 26.81
C HIS A 162 18.35 0.99 25.38
N VAL A 163 17.89 0.21 24.40
CA VAL A 163 17.75 0.67 23.01
C VAL A 163 16.80 1.86 22.91
N ARG A 164 15.66 1.85 23.62
CA ARG A 164 14.73 2.98 23.65
C ARG A 164 15.38 4.25 24.18
N LYS A 165 16.11 4.17 25.30
CA LYS A 165 16.85 5.31 25.88
C LYS A 165 17.92 5.82 24.92
N ALA A 166 18.70 4.93 24.30
CA ALA A 166 19.72 5.30 23.31
C ALA A 166 19.12 6.00 22.08
N LEU A 167 17.98 5.51 21.56
CA LEU A 167 17.27 6.13 20.45
C LEU A 167 16.68 7.50 20.81
N GLN A 168 16.17 7.66 22.04
CA GLN A 168 15.70 8.95 22.54
C GLN A 168 16.86 9.95 22.61
N ALA A 169 17.99 9.56 23.21
CA ALA A 169 19.18 10.41 23.29
C ALA A 169 19.71 10.79 21.89
N LYS A 170 19.74 9.84 20.94
CA LYS A 170 20.12 10.12 19.54
C LYS A 170 19.18 11.15 18.89
N ARG A 171 17.87 11.02 19.07
CA ARG A 171 16.88 11.97 18.52
C ARG A 171 17.03 13.36 19.12
N SER A 172 17.25 13.46 20.44
CA SER A 172 17.50 14.74 21.09
C SER A 172 18.76 15.41 20.54
N ARG A 173 19.85 14.65 20.35
CA ARG A 173 21.08 15.15 19.73
C ARG A 173 20.85 15.64 18.30
N GLN A 174 20.12 14.88 17.49
CA GLN A 174 19.79 15.26 16.11
C GLN A 174 19.00 16.58 16.04
N LEU A 175 18.06 16.77 16.97
CA LEU A 175 17.30 18.02 17.07
C LEU A 175 18.20 19.20 17.44
N GLU A 176 19.08 19.02 18.44
CA GLU A 176 19.99 20.08 18.88
C GLU A 176 21.00 20.46 17.78
N ASN A 177 21.57 19.46 17.11
CA ASN A 177 22.45 19.68 15.95
C ASN A 177 21.71 20.43 14.83
N ASN A 178 20.43 20.12 14.60
CA ASN A 178 19.63 20.84 13.62
C ASN A 178 19.40 22.31 14.01
N ARG A 179 19.15 22.61 15.28
CA ARG A 179 19.01 23.99 15.78
C ARG A 179 20.28 24.80 15.56
N SER A 180 21.43 24.23 15.92
CA SER A 180 22.74 24.87 15.69
C SER A 180 23.00 25.12 14.20
N ARG A 181 22.74 24.13 13.33
CA ARG A 181 22.90 24.31 11.88
C ARG A 181 21.90 25.32 11.30
N ALA A 182 20.68 25.38 11.81
CA ALA A 182 19.68 26.36 11.38
C ALA A 182 20.08 27.80 11.75
N GLN A 183 20.68 28.01 12.92
CA GLN A 183 21.24 29.31 13.31
C GLN A 183 22.39 29.73 12.38
N HIS A 184 23.28 28.79 12.03
CA HIS A 184 24.36 29.05 11.08
C HIS A 184 23.82 29.38 9.68
N LEU A 185 22.77 28.68 9.22
CA LEU A 185 22.10 28.96 7.96
C LEU A 185 21.49 30.38 7.95
N ALA A 186 20.85 30.78 9.05
CA ALA A 186 20.27 32.11 9.22
C ALA A 186 21.34 33.22 9.20
N ALA A 187 22.42 33.04 9.96
CA ALA A 187 23.50 34.03 10.05
C ALA A 187 24.21 34.27 8.70
N ASN A 188 24.34 33.23 7.87
CA ASN A 188 25.08 33.28 6.61
C ASN A 188 24.19 33.30 5.36
N TRP A 189 22.87 33.48 5.51
CA TRP A 189 21.91 33.31 4.42
C TRP A 189 22.22 34.15 3.17
N LYS A 190 22.52 35.45 3.35
CA LYS A 190 22.85 36.36 2.24
C LYS A 190 24.11 35.93 1.48
N HIS A 191 25.11 35.42 2.20
CA HIS A 191 26.33 34.89 1.59
C HIS A 191 26.02 33.62 0.79
N ILE A 192 25.27 32.69 1.39
CA ILE A 192 24.88 31.43 0.75
C ILE A 192 24.06 31.70 -0.53
N GLN A 193 23.12 32.65 -0.50
CA GLN A 193 22.32 33.01 -1.67
C GLN A 193 23.15 33.57 -2.84
N SER A 194 24.25 34.26 -2.56
CA SER A 194 25.12 34.85 -3.60
C SER A 194 26.22 33.91 -4.09
N SER A 195 26.52 32.85 -3.34
CA SER A 195 27.54 31.85 -3.71
C SER A 195 26.95 30.61 -4.40
N LYS A 196 27.83 29.84 -5.04
CA LYS A 196 27.49 28.51 -5.57
C LYS A 196 27.09 27.57 -4.43
N ARG A 197 25.94 26.90 -4.59
CA ARG A 197 25.35 26.04 -3.56
C ARG A 197 24.62 24.84 -4.16
N THR A 198 24.55 23.76 -3.40
CA THR A 198 23.83 22.53 -3.75
C THR A 198 22.56 22.42 -2.91
N ILE A 199 21.39 22.32 -3.57
CA ILE A 199 20.11 22.13 -2.90
C ILE A 199 19.72 20.66 -2.98
N ILE A 200 19.57 20.02 -1.83
CA ILE A 200 19.12 18.63 -1.72
C ILE A 200 17.60 18.64 -1.53
N HIS A 201 16.87 18.40 -2.62
CA HIS A 201 15.42 18.31 -2.61
C HIS A 201 14.98 16.92 -2.16
N ILE A 202 14.27 16.88 -1.03
CA ILE A 202 13.65 15.67 -0.49
C ILE A 202 12.14 15.95 -0.41
N PRO A 203 11.35 15.66 -1.47
CA PRO A 203 9.90 15.88 -1.50
C PRO A 203 9.14 14.83 -0.66
N SER A 204 9.58 14.68 0.59
CA SER A 204 9.02 13.75 1.57
C SER A 204 7.69 14.25 2.08
N LEU A 205 6.67 13.39 2.07
CA LEU A 205 5.40 13.67 2.73
C LEU A 205 5.42 13.03 4.13
N GLY A 206 5.87 13.79 5.13
CA GLY A 206 6.01 13.39 6.54
C GLY A 206 4.73 13.04 7.30
N TYR A 207 3.68 12.55 6.63
CA TYR A 207 2.39 12.22 7.24
C TYR A 207 2.48 11.06 8.24
N SER A 208 1.50 11.03 9.16
CA SER A 208 1.38 9.93 10.11
C SER A 208 1.18 8.59 9.40
N GLN A 209 1.65 7.50 10.01
CA GLN A 209 1.53 6.16 9.41
C GLN A 209 0.07 5.80 9.08
N LYS A 210 -0.88 6.17 9.94
CA LYS A 210 -2.31 5.90 9.74
C LYS A 210 -2.83 6.59 8.47
N GLN A 211 -2.42 7.83 8.22
CA GLN A 211 -2.81 8.57 7.02
C GLN A 211 -2.17 7.98 5.76
N ARG A 212 -0.87 7.69 5.82
CA ARG A 212 -0.14 7.08 4.68
C ARG A 212 -0.79 5.78 4.22
N LEU A 213 -1.25 4.95 5.15
CA LEU A 213 -1.94 3.70 4.82
C LEU A 213 -3.24 3.91 4.01
N ASN A 214 -3.95 5.01 4.23
CA ASN A 214 -5.19 5.33 3.50
C ASN A 214 -4.95 5.98 2.14
N LEU A 215 -3.78 6.58 1.91
CA LEU A 215 -3.43 7.21 0.63
C LEU A 215 -3.03 6.16 -0.41
N ARG A 216 -3.59 6.26 -1.62
CA ARG A 216 -3.17 5.43 -2.75
C ARG A 216 -1.95 6.07 -3.42
N ARG A 217 -1.04 5.24 -3.95
CA ARG A 217 0.08 5.67 -4.82
C ARG A 217 0.93 6.77 -4.18
N PHE A 218 1.35 6.50 -2.95
CA PHE A 218 1.99 7.48 -2.09
C PHE A 218 3.37 7.93 -2.61
N ASP A 219 4.07 7.02 -3.28
CA ASP A 219 5.25 7.27 -4.11
C ASP A 219 4.99 8.33 -5.19
N VAL A 220 3.88 8.21 -5.95
CA VAL A 220 3.50 9.19 -6.98
C VAL A 220 3.15 10.53 -6.34
N LEU A 221 2.43 10.55 -5.22
CA LEU A 221 2.11 11.78 -4.49
C LEU A 221 3.37 12.54 -4.05
N GLN A 222 4.41 11.84 -3.60
CA GLN A 222 5.70 12.44 -3.27
C GLN A 222 6.42 12.97 -4.51
N ASN A 223 6.32 12.27 -5.66
CA ASN A 223 7.00 12.67 -6.90
C ASN A 223 6.30 13.77 -7.70
N MET A 224 5.08 14.19 -7.32
CA MET A 224 4.39 15.33 -7.97
C MET A 224 5.21 16.63 -7.93
N GLN A 225 6.13 16.74 -6.99
CA GLN A 225 6.98 17.90 -6.81
C GLN A 225 8.30 17.81 -7.58
N ILE A 226 8.40 16.95 -8.59
CA ILE A 226 9.60 16.82 -9.45
C ILE A 226 9.98 18.13 -10.16
N GLY A 227 9.05 19.08 -10.31
CA GLY A 227 9.32 20.44 -10.80
C GLY A 227 10.36 21.22 -9.99
N ARG A 228 10.69 20.78 -8.77
CA ARG A 228 11.83 21.29 -7.97
C ARG A 228 13.18 21.20 -8.68
N LEU A 229 13.33 20.29 -9.66
CA LEU A 229 14.51 20.23 -10.54
C LEU A 229 14.80 21.56 -11.24
N CYS A 230 13.76 22.35 -11.49
CA CYS A 230 13.82 23.62 -12.20
C CYS A 230 14.45 24.76 -11.38
N GLU A 231 14.80 24.55 -10.09
CA GLU A 231 15.61 25.52 -9.34
C GLU A 231 17.02 25.67 -9.91
N VAL A 232 17.45 24.75 -10.78
CA VAL A 232 18.63 24.88 -11.65
C VAL A 232 18.59 26.12 -12.57
N ARG A 233 17.44 26.81 -12.65
CA ARG A 233 17.33 28.13 -13.31
C ARG A 233 18.28 29.16 -12.70
N ASP A 234 18.54 29.10 -11.39
CA ASP A 234 19.61 29.87 -10.76
C ASP A 234 20.96 29.26 -11.17
N GLU A 235 21.83 30.06 -11.79
CA GLU A 235 23.14 29.64 -12.29
C GLU A 235 24.10 29.20 -11.17
N ASN A 236 23.87 29.70 -9.95
CA ASN A 236 24.65 29.33 -8.76
C ASN A 236 24.10 28.09 -8.06
N VAL A 237 23.01 27.48 -8.55
CA VAL A 237 22.38 26.31 -7.92
C VAL A 237 22.69 25.02 -8.67
N GLU A 238 23.10 24.03 -7.90
CA GLU A 238 23.09 22.62 -8.30
C GLU A 238 21.97 21.88 -7.53
N VAL A 239 21.25 20.97 -8.19
CA VAL A 239 20.12 20.27 -7.60
C VAL A 239 20.42 18.78 -7.42
N ILE A 240 20.29 18.27 -6.19
CA ILE A 240 20.20 16.83 -5.92
C ILE A 240 18.74 16.53 -5.59
N TYR A 241 18.04 15.85 -6.49
CA TYR A 241 16.65 15.45 -6.27
C TYR A 241 16.57 13.99 -5.82
N ILE A 242 16.03 13.77 -4.63
CA ILE A 242 15.75 12.42 -4.14
C ILE A 242 14.40 11.98 -4.68
N CYS A 243 14.38 10.94 -5.52
CA CYS A 243 13.16 10.42 -6.12
C CYS A 243 12.60 9.26 -5.30
N PRO A 244 11.27 9.21 -5.02
CA PRO A 244 10.64 8.14 -4.25
C PRO A 244 10.51 6.81 -5.00
N GLN A 245 10.90 6.76 -6.27
CA GLN A 245 10.83 5.56 -7.12
C GLN A 245 11.94 5.59 -8.18
N HIS A 246 12.18 4.46 -8.84
CA HIS A 246 13.03 4.41 -10.02
C HIS A 246 12.28 4.99 -11.22
N LEU A 247 12.88 5.96 -11.90
CA LEU A 247 12.34 6.54 -13.14
C LEU A 247 12.82 5.71 -14.33
N GLY A 248 11.98 5.60 -15.37
CA GLY A 248 12.38 4.99 -16.64
C GLY A 248 13.34 5.91 -17.41
N GLU A 249 14.12 5.33 -18.33
CA GLU A 249 15.04 6.08 -19.19
C GLU A 249 14.29 7.15 -20.00
N ASP A 250 13.07 6.86 -20.45
CA ASP A 250 12.17 7.78 -21.13
C ASP A 250 11.90 9.07 -20.34
N ILE A 251 11.61 8.95 -19.04
CA ILE A 251 11.36 10.10 -18.16
C ILE A 251 12.66 10.83 -17.83
N LEU A 252 13.76 10.10 -17.61
CA LEU A 252 15.07 10.71 -17.36
C LEU A 252 15.54 11.52 -18.56
N ASP A 253 15.40 10.98 -19.77
CA ASP A 253 15.70 11.66 -21.03
C ASP A 253 14.79 12.85 -21.25
N TYR A 254 13.49 12.72 -20.94
CA TYR A 254 12.54 13.84 -20.96
C TYR A 254 13.03 15.01 -20.11
N TYR A 255 13.34 14.79 -18.83
CA TYR A 255 13.82 15.87 -17.95
C TYR A 255 15.20 16.38 -18.32
N THR A 256 16.08 15.49 -18.79
CA THR A 256 17.41 15.88 -19.26
C THR A 256 17.31 16.80 -20.46
N ASN A 257 16.44 16.50 -21.43
CA ASN A 257 16.20 17.36 -22.59
C ASN A 257 15.46 18.64 -22.21
N PHE A 258 14.44 18.54 -21.34
CA PHE A 258 13.68 19.67 -20.83
C PHE A 258 14.57 20.73 -20.15
N LEU A 259 15.55 20.29 -19.34
CA LEU A 259 16.46 21.19 -18.63
C LEU A 259 17.67 21.64 -19.47
N LYS A 260 17.96 20.96 -20.59
CA LYS A 260 19.03 21.32 -21.55
C LYS A 260 18.66 22.48 -22.46
N CYS A 261 17.38 22.78 -22.66
CA CYS A 261 16.91 23.76 -23.64
C CYS A 261 17.38 25.19 -23.30
N ASP A 262 18.56 25.55 -23.81
CA ASP A 262 18.87 26.90 -24.29
C ASP A 262 18.56 26.99 -25.79
N GLY A 263 18.20 28.18 -26.24
CA GLY A 263 17.88 28.51 -27.63
C GLY A 263 19.08 28.55 -28.57
N ASP A 264 19.98 27.56 -28.53
CA ASP A 264 21.00 27.36 -29.58
C ASP A 264 20.37 26.63 -30.77
N THR A 265 19.56 27.34 -31.53
CA THR A 265 19.47 27.08 -32.97
C THR A 265 20.57 27.87 -33.64
N ASP A 266 21.79 27.33 -33.67
CA ASP A 266 22.75 27.65 -34.71
C ASP A 266 23.35 26.35 -35.25
N GLY A 267 22.64 25.79 -36.23
CA GLY A 267 23.27 25.04 -37.30
C GLY A 267 24.05 25.98 -38.20
N ALA A 268 25.07 26.64 -37.67
CA ALA A 268 26.08 27.38 -38.41
C ALA A 268 27.33 27.49 -37.52
N GLY A 269 28.30 26.62 -37.77
CA GLY A 269 29.59 26.71 -37.09
C GLY A 269 30.28 28.01 -37.44
N THR A 270 30.42 28.90 -36.46
CA THR A 270 31.56 29.82 -36.23
C THR A 270 31.21 30.72 -35.05
N GLY A 271 31.74 30.40 -33.87
CA GLY A 271 31.56 31.22 -32.67
C GLY A 271 32.21 30.55 -31.47
N THR A 272 33.48 30.86 -31.22
CA THR A 272 34.20 30.48 -30.00
C THR A 272 33.65 31.25 -28.79
N GLY A 273 32.54 30.77 -28.25
CA GLY A 273 32.04 31.06 -26.89
C GLY A 273 31.76 29.73 -26.19
N PRO A 274 31.78 29.64 -24.83
CA PRO A 274 31.64 28.36 -24.15
C PRO A 274 30.21 27.82 -24.29
N ALA A 275 29.97 27.08 -25.36
CA ALA A 275 28.86 26.16 -25.50
C ALA A 275 29.02 25.04 -24.43
N SER A 276 28.45 25.25 -23.24
CA SER A 276 28.07 24.24 -22.22
C SER A 276 28.02 24.87 -20.82
N SER A 277 26.84 25.06 -20.22
CA SER A 277 26.80 25.46 -18.79
C SER A 277 25.69 24.86 -17.93
N ARG A 278 24.70 24.16 -18.50
CA ARG A 278 23.63 23.49 -17.72
C ARG A 278 23.75 21.96 -17.64
N GLN A 279 24.63 21.37 -18.44
CA GLN A 279 24.83 19.92 -18.44
C GLN A 279 25.56 19.48 -17.17
N GLY A 280 24.90 18.66 -16.34
CA GLY A 280 25.48 18.12 -15.11
C GLY A 280 25.18 18.93 -13.83
N ARG A 281 24.36 19.98 -13.87
CA ARG A 281 23.96 20.76 -12.66
C ARG A 281 22.82 20.15 -11.85
N PHE A 282 22.25 19.04 -12.28
CA PHE A 282 21.27 18.30 -11.51
C PHE A 282 21.58 16.80 -11.49
N VAL A 283 21.20 16.14 -10.40
CA VAL A 283 21.32 14.69 -10.22
C VAL A 283 20.04 14.16 -9.58
N ILE A 284 19.43 13.14 -10.18
CA ILE A 284 18.30 12.41 -9.62
C ILE A 284 18.82 11.13 -8.97
N LEU A 285 18.52 10.92 -7.69
CA LEU A 285 18.93 9.74 -6.93
C LEU A 285 17.71 9.05 -6.34
N THR A 286 17.62 7.73 -6.50
CA THR A 286 16.55 6.92 -5.89
C THR A 286 17.14 6.12 -4.71
N PRO A 287 16.57 6.24 -3.50
CA PRO A 287 17.02 5.45 -2.35
C PRO A 287 16.86 3.94 -2.59
N GLU A 288 17.91 3.14 -2.38
CA GLU A 288 17.86 1.69 -2.58
C GLU A 288 16.84 0.98 -1.68
N ALA A 289 16.44 1.58 -0.56
CA ALA A 289 15.39 1.06 0.32
C ALA A 289 14.01 0.95 -0.35
N VAL A 290 13.78 1.65 -1.45
CA VAL A 290 12.57 1.51 -2.27
C VAL A 290 12.39 0.06 -2.72
N ASP A 291 13.48 -0.62 -3.05
CA ASP A 291 13.45 -2.02 -3.54
C ASP A 291 13.28 -3.03 -2.40
N TYR A 292 13.71 -2.70 -1.19
CA TYR A 292 13.54 -3.55 0.00
C TYR A 292 12.14 -3.43 0.62
N PHE A 293 11.47 -2.29 0.44
CA PHE A 293 10.17 -2.00 1.06
C PHE A 293 9.05 -1.66 0.05
N PRO A 294 8.84 -2.43 -1.03
CA PRO A 294 7.94 -2.05 -2.13
C PRO A 294 6.47 -1.93 -1.70
N ASN A 295 6.04 -2.70 -0.69
CA ASN A 295 4.67 -2.69 -0.18
C ASN A 295 4.45 -1.74 1.01
N HIS A 296 5.50 -1.06 1.48
CA HIS A 296 5.39 -0.15 2.62
C HIS A 296 5.30 1.29 2.14
N LYS A 297 4.22 1.98 2.51
CA LYS A 297 4.01 3.41 2.18
C LYS A 297 4.85 4.31 3.09
N MET A 298 6.18 4.17 3.11
CA MET A 298 7.09 5.00 3.91
C MET A 298 7.25 6.41 3.31
N CYS A 299 7.50 7.42 4.15
CA CYS A 299 7.89 8.73 3.64
C CYS A 299 9.33 8.68 3.12
N LEU A 300 9.65 9.57 2.18
CA LEU A 300 10.90 9.54 1.45
C LEU A 300 12.14 9.68 2.34
N SER A 301 12.06 10.49 3.39
CA SER A 301 13.16 10.66 4.36
C SER A 301 13.43 9.36 5.13
N THR A 302 12.39 8.58 5.44
CA THR A 302 12.56 7.25 6.06
C THR A 302 13.24 6.27 5.08
N LEU A 303 12.85 6.29 3.80
CA LEU A 303 13.50 5.47 2.77
C LEU A 303 14.98 5.84 2.62
N LEU A 304 15.28 7.14 2.52
CA LEU A 304 16.65 7.64 2.41
C LEU A 304 17.49 7.30 3.65
N LYS A 305 16.92 7.41 4.86
CA LYS A 305 17.58 7.00 6.11
C LYS A 305 17.98 5.53 6.12
N TYR A 306 17.20 4.66 5.48
CA TYR A 306 17.51 3.23 5.33
C TYR A 306 18.34 2.92 4.08
N SER A 307 18.84 3.93 3.38
CA SER A 307 19.59 3.83 2.13
C SER A 307 21.03 4.35 2.28
N PRO A 308 21.94 3.59 2.94
CA PRO A 308 23.31 4.01 3.20
C PRO A 308 24.15 4.25 1.94
N LEU A 309 23.91 3.53 0.83
CA LEU A 309 24.61 3.73 -0.44
C LEU A 309 24.22 5.06 -1.07
N THR A 310 22.93 5.37 -1.11
CA THR A 310 22.44 6.66 -1.58
C THR A 310 22.94 7.81 -0.69
N LEU A 311 22.92 7.67 0.63
CA LEU A 311 23.47 8.66 1.56
C LEU A 311 24.98 8.88 1.34
N LYS A 312 25.76 7.81 1.12
CA LYS A 312 27.19 7.92 0.81
C LYS A 312 27.41 8.66 -0.51
N ARG A 313 26.58 8.40 -1.53
CA ARG A 313 26.63 9.10 -2.82
C ARG A 313 26.29 10.58 -2.67
N VAL A 314 25.23 10.92 -1.94
CA VAL A 314 24.89 12.32 -1.64
C VAL A 314 26.04 13.01 -0.91
N ARG A 315 26.63 12.37 0.11
CA ARG A 315 27.78 12.92 0.83
C ARG A 315 28.97 13.23 -0.09
N GLY A 316 29.29 12.33 -1.02
CA GLY A 316 30.36 12.56 -1.99
C GLY A 316 30.05 13.70 -2.98
N LEU A 317 28.79 13.91 -3.35
CA LEU A 317 28.40 15.00 -4.24
C LEU A 317 28.46 16.38 -3.57
N ILE A 318 28.28 16.44 -2.25
CA ILE A 318 28.28 17.71 -1.48
C ILE A 318 29.62 17.99 -0.77
N GLU A 319 30.61 17.11 -0.91
CA GLU A 319 31.90 17.25 -0.24
C GLU A 319 32.60 18.56 -0.68
N GLY A 320 32.96 19.40 0.30
CA GLY A 320 33.57 20.71 0.07
C GLY A 320 32.64 21.77 -0.52
N ARG A 321 31.34 21.50 -0.67
CA ARG A 321 30.35 22.43 -1.23
C ARG A 321 29.41 22.95 -0.14
N GLN A 322 28.87 24.16 -0.33
CA GLN A 322 27.78 24.65 0.51
C GLN A 322 26.49 23.92 0.10
N ALA A 323 25.84 23.23 1.05
CA ALA A 323 24.64 22.47 0.77
C ALA A 323 23.60 22.59 1.89
N TYR A 324 22.32 22.49 1.53
CA TYR A 324 21.20 22.43 2.48
C TYR A 324 20.05 21.58 1.93
N ILE A 325 19.22 21.07 2.83
CA ILE A 325 18.05 20.25 2.49
C ILE A 325 16.80 21.12 2.37
N VAL A 326 16.03 20.90 1.30
CA VAL A 326 14.66 21.41 1.17
C VAL A 326 13.69 20.24 1.22
N GLY A 327 12.97 20.13 2.34
CA GLY A 327 11.99 19.08 2.58
C GLY A 327 10.65 19.29 1.87
N GLY A 328 9.74 18.33 2.03
CA GLY A 328 8.31 18.53 1.77
C GLY A 328 7.59 18.89 3.08
N VAL A 329 6.91 17.91 3.67
CA VAL A 329 6.28 18.02 5.00
C VAL A 329 7.25 17.46 6.04
N ALA A 330 7.63 18.28 7.02
CA ALA A 330 8.70 17.94 7.97
C ALA A 330 8.40 16.68 8.81
N HIS A 331 9.39 15.79 8.89
CA HIS A 331 9.35 14.52 9.58
C HIS A 331 10.59 14.34 10.47
N VAL A 332 10.48 13.49 11.50
CA VAL A 332 11.61 13.23 12.42
C VAL A 332 12.81 12.58 11.73
N ASP A 333 12.59 11.87 10.62
CA ASP A 333 13.67 11.27 9.84
C ASP A 333 14.40 12.28 8.94
N ASP A 334 13.83 13.46 8.67
CA ASP A 334 14.57 14.56 8.02
C ASP A 334 15.75 14.98 8.89
N LEU A 335 15.54 15.11 10.20
CA LEU A 335 16.60 15.41 11.16
C LEU A 335 17.69 14.34 11.15
N ALA A 336 17.32 13.07 10.98
CA ALA A 336 18.27 11.97 10.94
C ALA A 336 19.11 11.99 9.66
N VAL A 337 18.49 12.25 8.51
CA VAL A 337 19.19 12.41 7.22
C VAL A 337 20.10 13.63 7.26
N ALA A 338 19.63 14.77 7.76
CA ALA A 338 20.40 16.00 7.89
C ALA A 338 21.60 15.84 8.82
N ASP A 339 21.45 15.10 9.93
CA ASP A 339 22.55 14.80 10.85
C ASP A 339 23.60 13.88 10.20
N GLU A 340 23.16 12.89 9.43
CA GLU A 340 24.06 11.99 8.70
C GLU A 340 24.81 12.71 7.57
N LEU A 341 24.18 13.65 6.87
CA LEU A 341 24.81 14.44 5.81
C LEU A 341 25.56 15.67 6.33
N ASN A 342 25.38 16.01 7.61
CA ASN A 342 25.90 17.22 8.26
C ASN A 342 25.54 18.54 7.52
N VAL A 343 24.28 18.67 7.11
CA VAL A 343 23.76 19.86 6.41
C VAL A 343 22.54 20.44 7.14
N PRO A 344 22.29 21.76 7.04
CA PRO A 344 21.07 22.36 7.59
C PRO A 344 19.83 21.99 6.75
N ILE A 345 18.66 22.05 7.38
CA ILE A 345 17.36 21.94 6.72
C ILE A 345 16.78 23.35 6.61
N LEU A 346 16.34 23.74 5.40
CA LEU A 346 15.54 24.93 5.18
C LEU A 346 14.07 24.60 5.51
N GLY A 347 13.73 24.65 6.79
CA GLY A 347 12.38 24.38 7.26
C GLY A 347 12.26 24.35 8.79
N PRO A 348 11.01 24.36 9.29
CA PRO A 348 10.73 24.27 10.72
C PRO A 348 11.08 22.89 11.31
N GLU A 349 11.17 22.85 12.64
CA GLU A 349 11.22 21.58 13.37
C GLU A 349 9.97 20.72 13.09
N PRO A 350 10.08 19.39 13.03
CA PRO A 350 8.93 18.52 12.72
C PRO A 350 7.76 18.63 13.70
N ALA A 351 8.00 19.02 14.96
CA ALA A 351 6.94 19.24 15.94
C ALA A 351 6.18 20.56 15.66
N VAL A 352 6.92 21.63 15.36
CA VAL A 352 6.36 22.94 15.00
C VAL A 352 5.60 22.87 13.68
N SER A 353 6.17 22.22 12.66
CA SER A 353 5.48 21.99 11.38
C SER A 353 4.14 21.28 11.57
N ARG A 354 4.09 20.22 12.41
CA ARG A 354 2.85 19.50 12.71
C ARG A 354 1.81 20.36 13.43
N LEU A 355 2.26 21.26 14.30
CA LEU A 355 1.39 22.19 15.01
C LEU A 355 0.79 23.21 14.04
N CYS A 356 1.63 23.91 13.28
CA CYS A 356 1.21 24.96 12.33
C CYS A 356 0.35 24.41 11.17
N ASN A 357 0.54 23.15 10.78
CA ASN A 357 -0.30 22.49 9.77
C ASN A 357 -1.68 22.05 10.32
N SER A 358 -1.94 22.21 11.61
CA SER A 358 -3.28 21.95 12.14
C SER A 358 -4.23 23.09 11.80
N LYS A 359 -5.46 22.78 11.39
CA LYS A 359 -6.45 23.79 10.99
C LYS A 359 -6.78 24.77 12.13
N SER A 360 -6.85 24.27 13.36
CA SER A 360 -7.11 25.11 14.53
C SER A 360 -5.97 26.10 14.79
N GLU A 361 -4.71 25.69 14.66
CA GLU A 361 -3.56 26.60 14.78
C GLU A 361 -3.44 27.56 13.59
N GLY A 362 -3.75 27.10 12.37
CA GLY A 362 -3.80 27.96 11.18
C GLY A 362 -4.73 29.16 11.41
N ARG A 363 -5.92 28.94 11.98
CA ARG A 363 -6.83 30.03 12.37
C ARG A 363 -6.21 31.00 13.38
N ARG A 364 -5.45 30.50 14.36
CA ARG A 364 -4.79 31.36 15.35
C ARG A 364 -3.66 32.18 14.73
N ILE A 365 -2.91 31.59 13.79
CA ILE A 365 -1.88 32.30 13.02
C ILE A 365 -2.52 33.43 12.20
N PHE A 366 -3.66 33.18 11.56
CA PHE A 366 -4.38 34.22 10.83
C PHE A 366 -4.96 35.30 11.73
N ALA A 367 -5.52 34.94 12.89
CA ALA A 367 -5.96 35.91 13.89
C ALA A 367 -4.80 36.77 14.40
N ALA A 368 -3.63 36.19 14.65
CA ALA A 368 -2.42 36.91 15.04
C ALA A 368 -1.84 37.78 13.91
N ALA A 369 -2.06 37.40 12.66
CA ALA A 369 -1.74 38.23 11.49
C ALA A 369 -2.75 39.36 11.27
N GLU A 370 -3.84 39.40 12.06
CA GLU A 370 -4.93 40.37 11.96
C GLU A 370 -5.53 40.43 10.53
N VAL A 371 -5.58 39.28 9.86
CA VAL A 371 -6.22 39.14 8.54
C VAL A 371 -7.64 38.62 8.69
N ASP A 372 -8.49 38.94 7.72
CA ASP A 372 -9.86 38.45 7.71
C ASP A 372 -9.88 36.92 7.57
N VAL A 373 -10.67 36.27 8.43
CA VAL A 373 -10.86 34.83 8.49
C VAL A 373 -12.34 34.48 8.43
N PRO A 374 -12.71 33.29 7.91
CA PRO A 374 -14.09 32.87 7.91
C PRO A 374 -14.59 32.75 9.37
N PRO A 375 -15.82 33.23 9.67
CA PRO A 375 -16.47 32.98 10.95
C PRO A 375 -16.42 31.50 11.31
N GLY A 376 -15.97 31.19 12.52
CA GLY A 376 -15.73 29.79 12.87
C GLY A 376 -14.95 29.62 14.16
N GLN A 377 -14.88 28.38 14.61
CA GLN A 377 -14.22 27.98 15.85
C GLN A 377 -13.35 26.74 15.64
N GLY A 378 -12.15 26.76 16.21
CA GLY A 378 -11.25 25.60 16.25
C GLY A 378 -11.38 24.77 17.52
N ASP A 379 -10.55 23.75 17.61
CA ASP A 379 -10.42 22.90 18.81
C ASP A 379 -11.72 22.21 19.23
N VAL A 380 -12.49 21.72 18.26
CA VAL A 380 -13.72 20.97 18.50
C VAL A 380 -13.40 19.48 18.62
N TYR A 381 -13.53 18.91 19.82
CA TYR A 381 -13.16 17.52 20.13
C TYR A 381 -14.33 16.65 20.60
N SER A 382 -15.41 17.24 21.13
CA SER A 382 -16.57 16.49 21.62
C SER A 382 -17.81 16.74 20.77
N LEU A 383 -18.74 15.77 20.80
CA LEU A 383 -19.99 15.87 20.05
C LEU A 383 -20.89 16.99 20.59
N SER A 384 -20.98 17.13 21.91
CA SER A 384 -21.75 18.22 22.53
C SER A 384 -21.19 19.59 22.14
N GLN A 385 -19.86 19.75 22.22
CA GLN A 385 -19.17 20.96 21.80
C GLN A 385 -19.45 21.25 20.33
N LEU A 386 -19.41 20.25 19.44
CA LEU A 386 -19.72 20.45 18.02
C LEU A 386 -21.13 21.02 17.83
N HIS A 387 -22.13 20.49 18.52
CA HIS A 387 -23.51 20.96 18.41
C HIS A 387 -23.67 22.39 18.93
N GLU A 388 -23.13 22.69 20.11
CA GLU A 388 -23.15 24.02 20.72
C GLU A 388 -22.45 25.06 19.85
N VAL A 389 -21.26 24.72 19.34
CA VAL A 389 -20.47 25.59 18.46
C VAL A 389 -21.21 25.87 17.16
N LEU A 390 -21.79 24.86 16.52
CA LEU A 390 -22.58 25.05 15.30
C LEU A 390 -23.80 25.94 15.55
N ALA A 391 -24.57 25.67 16.62
CA ALA A 391 -25.75 26.47 16.95
C ALA A 391 -25.38 27.94 17.16
N LYS A 392 -24.36 28.19 17.98
CA LYS A 392 -23.84 29.54 18.24
C LYS A 392 -23.37 30.24 16.96
N LEU A 393 -22.59 29.54 16.14
CA LEU A 393 -22.06 30.09 14.90
C LEU A 393 -23.15 30.43 13.87
N ILE A 394 -24.18 29.59 13.76
CA ILE A 394 -25.35 29.81 12.90
C ILE A 394 -26.12 31.06 13.35
N VAL A 395 -26.42 31.19 14.65
CA VAL A 395 -27.16 32.35 15.20
C VAL A 395 -26.40 33.66 15.01
N GLN A 396 -25.08 33.62 15.17
CA GLN A 396 -24.23 34.81 14.99
C GLN A 396 -24.03 35.19 13.52
N ASN A 397 -24.22 34.25 12.58
CA ASN A 397 -23.94 34.43 11.16
C ASN A 397 -25.08 33.87 10.29
N ILE A 398 -26.32 34.29 10.56
CA ILE A 398 -27.53 33.83 9.86
C ILE A 398 -27.43 33.87 8.32
N PRO A 399 -26.78 34.85 7.67
CA PRO A 399 -26.64 34.85 6.21
C PRO A 399 -25.83 33.67 5.63
N VAL A 400 -25.06 32.94 6.45
CA VAL A 400 -24.21 31.82 6.00
C VAL A 400 -25.06 30.58 5.71
N ARG A 401 -25.01 30.13 4.45
CA ARG A 401 -25.83 29.03 3.92
C ARG A 401 -25.18 27.65 4.06
N ARG A 402 -23.86 27.60 4.17
CA ARG A 402 -23.07 26.36 4.21
C ARG A 402 -21.98 26.44 5.26
N TRP A 403 -21.86 25.39 6.06
CA TRP A 403 -20.83 25.23 7.08
C TRP A 403 -19.87 24.12 6.71
N LEU A 404 -18.58 24.34 6.96
CA LEU A 404 -17.49 23.43 6.66
C LEU A 404 -16.90 22.89 7.97
N LEU A 405 -16.75 21.57 8.06
CA LEU A 405 -16.03 20.90 9.12
C LEU A 405 -14.68 20.42 8.57
N LYS A 406 -13.57 20.91 9.09
CA LYS A 406 -12.21 20.58 8.64
C LYS A 406 -11.43 19.89 9.77
N MET A 407 -10.92 18.69 9.54
CA MET A 407 -10.09 17.98 10.53
C MET A 407 -8.71 18.62 10.68
N ASN A 408 -8.16 18.60 11.89
CA ASN A 408 -6.84 19.19 12.18
C ASN A 408 -5.69 18.51 11.42
N SER A 409 -5.68 17.19 11.26
CA SER A 409 -4.46 16.50 10.79
C SER A 409 -4.36 16.28 9.29
N HIS A 410 -5.35 16.67 8.49
CA HIS A 410 -5.34 16.42 7.04
C HIS A 410 -4.64 17.52 6.24
N TYR A 411 -3.74 17.10 5.34
CA TYR A 411 -2.86 17.98 4.57
C TYR A 411 -3.38 18.18 3.14
N GLY A 412 -3.49 19.43 2.72
CA GLY A 412 -3.51 19.88 1.31
C GLY A 412 -4.65 19.39 0.40
N ARG A 413 -5.55 18.52 0.85
CA ARG A 413 -6.69 18.02 0.06
C ARG A 413 -7.98 18.04 0.88
N SER A 414 -9.12 18.11 0.20
CA SER A 414 -10.48 18.10 0.78
C SER A 414 -10.87 16.79 1.46
N ASP A 415 -9.97 15.80 1.53
CA ASP A 415 -10.13 14.49 2.16
C ASP A 415 -10.59 14.58 3.62
N GLY A 416 -10.21 15.66 4.31
CA GLY A 416 -10.55 15.92 5.70
C GLY A 416 -11.67 16.92 5.91
N THR A 417 -12.42 17.28 4.87
CA THR A 417 -13.48 18.28 4.91
C THR A 417 -14.85 17.63 4.74
N ALA A 418 -15.81 18.03 5.55
CA ALA A 418 -17.23 17.78 5.34
C ALA A 418 -17.96 19.12 5.26
N HIS A 419 -19.12 19.12 4.62
CA HIS A 419 -19.97 20.30 4.55
C HIS A 419 -21.41 19.94 4.91
N CYS A 420 -22.14 20.94 5.39
CA CYS A 420 -23.56 20.85 5.68
C CYS A 420 -24.25 22.18 5.34
N ASP A 421 -25.41 22.07 4.68
CA ASP A 421 -26.19 23.21 4.23
C ASP A 421 -27.38 23.45 5.18
N VAL A 422 -27.53 24.69 5.65
CA VAL A 422 -28.53 25.06 6.68
C VAL A 422 -29.97 24.99 6.17
N TYR A 423 -30.22 24.96 4.86
CA TYR A 423 -31.59 24.82 4.31
C TYR A 423 -32.29 23.52 4.68
N HIS A 424 -31.51 22.50 5.09
CA HIS A 424 -32.06 21.24 5.57
C HIS A 424 -32.47 21.30 7.05
N LEU A 425 -32.25 22.41 7.75
CA LEU A 425 -32.79 22.67 9.08
C LEU A 425 -34.18 23.28 8.94
N SER A 426 -35.18 22.58 9.45
CA SER A 426 -36.59 23.00 9.47
C SER A 426 -36.77 24.33 10.19
N CYS A 427 -36.11 24.51 11.33
CA CYS A 427 -36.16 25.74 12.11
C CYS A 427 -35.45 26.94 11.46
N PHE A 428 -34.60 26.74 10.44
CA PHE A 428 -33.78 27.82 9.88
C PHE A 428 -34.61 28.86 9.12
N THR A 429 -35.67 28.45 8.42
CA THR A 429 -36.58 29.40 7.74
C THR A 429 -37.23 30.35 8.73
N TRP A 430 -37.66 29.83 9.89
CA TRP A 430 -38.19 30.64 10.99
C TRP A 430 -37.10 31.53 11.59
N ALA A 431 -35.91 31.01 11.86
CA ALA A 431 -34.78 31.79 12.38
C ALA A 431 -34.38 32.95 11.46
N LEU A 432 -34.44 32.74 10.14
CA LEU A 432 -34.19 33.77 9.14
C LEU A 432 -35.28 34.85 9.14
N GLN A 433 -36.55 34.48 9.33
CA GLN A 433 -37.65 35.44 9.47
C GLN A 433 -37.49 36.28 10.74
N GLU A 434 -37.19 35.67 11.88
CA GLU A 434 -36.88 36.39 13.12
C GLU A 434 -35.71 37.36 12.93
N TYR A 435 -34.63 36.93 12.26
CA TYR A 435 -33.49 37.79 11.96
C TYR A 435 -33.86 38.99 11.08
N GLN A 436 -34.78 38.82 10.13
CA GLN A 436 -35.28 39.91 9.29
C GLN A 436 -36.23 40.87 10.02
N LEU A 437 -36.88 40.41 11.08
CA LEU A 437 -37.81 41.21 11.90
C LEU A 437 -37.07 42.14 12.88
N TYR A 438 -35.93 41.72 13.42
CA TYR A 438 -35.14 42.51 14.36
C TYR A 438 -34.03 43.31 13.67
N SER A 439 -33.74 44.51 14.18
CA SER A 439 -32.57 45.28 13.74
C SER A 439 -31.26 44.57 14.17
N PRO A 440 -30.13 44.80 13.48
CA PRO A 440 -28.85 44.15 13.81
C PRO A 440 -28.40 44.35 15.26
N ASP A 441 -28.79 45.46 15.89
CA ASP A 441 -28.44 45.75 17.29
C ASP A 441 -29.38 45.06 18.29
N LEU A 442 -30.66 44.88 17.95
CA LEU A 442 -31.59 44.08 18.74
C LEU A 442 -31.26 42.58 18.65
N TRP A 443 -30.82 42.10 17.48
CA TRP A 443 -30.41 40.69 17.30
C TRP A 443 -29.21 40.30 18.17
N LYS A 444 -28.38 41.26 18.60
CA LYS A 444 -27.26 41.00 19.53
C LYS A 444 -27.73 40.71 20.96
N SER A 445 -29.01 40.93 21.30
CA SER A 445 -29.57 40.61 22.61
C SER A 445 -29.55 39.10 22.87
N GLU A 446 -28.99 38.68 24.01
CA GLU A 446 -28.85 37.27 24.39
C GLU A 446 -30.21 36.55 24.42
N SER A 447 -31.28 37.21 24.89
CA SER A 447 -32.62 36.62 25.00
C SER A 447 -33.22 36.15 23.67
N ILE A 448 -32.99 36.90 22.58
CA ILE A 448 -33.50 36.56 21.25
C ILE A 448 -32.66 35.42 20.66
N GLN A 449 -31.34 35.51 20.80
CA GLN A 449 -30.41 34.47 20.33
C GLN A 449 -30.62 33.13 21.04
N GLU A 450 -30.87 33.13 22.35
CA GLU A 450 -31.15 31.92 23.13
C GLU A 450 -32.38 31.17 22.64
N SER A 451 -33.45 31.89 22.29
CA SER A 451 -34.68 31.28 21.79
C SER A 451 -34.46 30.52 20.47
N VAL A 452 -33.63 31.08 19.59
CA VAL A 452 -33.27 30.48 18.30
C VAL A 452 -32.28 29.34 18.50
N MET A 453 -31.29 29.55 19.38
CA MET A 453 -30.26 28.57 19.71
C MET A 453 -30.85 27.30 20.32
N SER A 454 -31.84 27.40 21.20
CA SER A 454 -32.51 26.23 21.79
C SER A 454 -33.15 25.34 20.71
N LYS A 455 -33.89 25.92 19.76
CA LYS A 455 -34.51 25.15 18.67
C LYS A 455 -33.47 24.54 17.72
N LEU A 456 -32.38 25.26 17.46
CA LEU A 456 -31.26 24.74 16.65
C LEU A 456 -30.60 23.54 17.34
N LEU A 457 -30.37 23.59 18.65
CA LEU A 457 -29.75 22.50 19.40
C LEU A 457 -30.58 21.21 19.38
N ASP A 458 -31.91 21.32 19.33
CA ASP A 458 -32.81 20.17 19.21
C ASP A 458 -32.72 19.51 17.81
N GLU A 459 -32.56 20.29 16.75
CA GLU A 459 -32.53 19.78 15.36
C GLU A 459 -31.13 19.39 14.86
N ILE A 460 -30.07 20.07 15.29
CA ILE A 460 -28.68 19.89 14.80
C ILE A 460 -28.20 18.43 14.82
N PRO A 461 -28.42 17.62 15.88
CA PRO A 461 -27.94 16.24 15.92
C PRO A 461 -28.50 15.38 14.78
N GLN A 462 -29.81 15.52 14.50
CA GLN A 462 -30.47 14.79 13.42
C GLN A 462 -30.10 15.36 12.06
N TRP A 463 -30.00 16.69 11.94
CA TRP A 463 -29.59 17.36 10.72
C TRP A 463 -28.19 16.93 10.27
N LEU A 464 -27.20 16.95 11.17
CA LEU A 464 -25.85 16.47 10.86
C LEU A 464 -25.84 15.00 10.44
N ALA A 465 -26.62 14.15 11.11
CA ALA A 465 -26.66 12.73 10.80
C ALA A 465 -27.17 12.42 9.39
N HIS A 466 -28.12 13.20 8.87
CA HIS A 466 -28.77 12.97 7.57
C HIS A 466 -28.17 13.80 6.43
N HIS A 467 -27.67 15.02 6.73
CA HIS A 467 -27.33 16.01 5.70
C HIS A 467 -25.85 16.39 5.66
N ALA A 468 -25.03 16.03 6.66
CA ALA A 468 -23.61 16.31 6.59
C ALA A 468 -22.91 15.35 5.62
N GLN A 469 -22.20 15.92 4.64
CA GLN A 469 -21.56 15.18 3.57
C GLN A 469 -20.04 15.35 3.60
N PRO A 470 -19.27 14.26 3.80
CA PRO A 470 -17.83 14.29 3.56
C PRO A 470 -17.55 14.65 2.10
N ALA A 471 -16.65 15.60 1.86
CA ALA A 471 -16.30 16.05 0.51
C ALA A 471 -15.75 14.89 -0.35
N ARG A 472 -15.08 13.92 0.29
CA ARG A 472 -14.55 12.72 -0.37
C ARG A 472 -15.06 11.43 0.28
N SER A 473 -16.07 10.85 -0.35
CA SER A 473 -16.65 9.55 0.05
C SER A 473 -15.67 8.38 -0.04
N SER A 474 -14.61 8.47 -0.87
CA SER A 474 -13.60 7.41 -0.98
C SER A 474 -12.69 7.29 0.25
N CYS A 475 -12.53 8.37 1.02
CA CYS A 475 -11.77 8.37 2.28
C CYS A 475 -12.69 8.13 3.48
N TYR A 476 -13.86 8.76 3.47
CA TYR A 476 -14.88 8.63 4.52
C TYR A 476 -16.22 8.28 3.88
N PRO A 477 -16.56 6.97 3.80
CA PRO A 477 -17.78 6.53 3.12
C PRO A 477 -19.07 7.06 3.76
N THR A 478 -19.05 7.37 5.05
CA THR A 478 -20.21 7.82 5.81
C THR A 478 -19.85 8.96 6.75
N TRP A 479 -20.85 9.79 7.08
CA TRP A 479 -20.74 10.82 8.10
C TRP A 479 -20.24 10.26 9.45
N ALA A 480 -20.76 9.11 9.89
CA ALA A 480 -20.33 8.49 11.15
C ALA A 480 -18.83 8.17 11.18
N CYS A 481 -18.26 7.73 10.05
CA CYS A 481 -16.82 7.45 9.92
C CYS A 481 -16.00 8.76 9.99
N PHE A 482 -16.47 9.80 9.31
CA PHE A 482 -15.88 11.14 9.34
C PHE A 482 -15.91 11.70 10.77
N LEU A 483 -17.09 11.78 11.39
CA LEU A 483 -17.32 12.35 12.71
C LEU A 483 -16.48 11.66 13.79
N LYS A 484 -16.43 10.32 13.80
CA LYS A 484 -15.58 9.57 14.74
C LYS A 484 -14.11 9.95 14.64
N THR A 485 -13.63 10.25 13.43
CA THR A 485 -12.24 10.64 13.19
C THR A 485 -12.01 12.11 13.53
N PHE A 486 -12.98 12.98 13.19
CA PHE A 486 -12.99 14.41 13.49
C PHE A 486 -12.88 14.62 15.01
N LEU A 487 -13.75 14.00 15.81
CA LEU A 487 -13.74 14.13 17.27
C LEU A 487 -12.45 13.58 17.91
N ARG A 488 -11.84 12.54 17.31
CA ARG A 488 -10.58 11.98 17.81
C ARG A 488 -9.36 12.88 17.58
N GLN A 489 -9.38 13.68 16.52
CA GLN A 489 -8.23 14.51 16.11
C GLN A 489 -8.42 15.98 16.46
N GLY A 490 -9.66 16.38 16.70
CA GLY A 490 -10.07 17.78 16.68
C GLY A 490 -10.22 18.30 15.27
N GLY A 491 -10.95 19.41 15.15
CA GLY A 491 -11.06 20.14 13.90
C GLY A 491 -11.65 21.52 14.09
N THR A 492 -11.84 22.21 12.97
CA THR A 492 -12.47 23.53 12.90
C THR A 492 -13.84 23.42 12.25
N VAL A 493 -14.75 24.28 12.70
CA VAL A 493 -16.05 24.54 12.06
C VAL A 493 -15.98 25.96 11.51
N GLU A 494 -16.22 26.14 10.22
CA GLU A 494 -16.02 27.41 9.53
C GLU A 494 -17.15 27.69 8.53
N ALA A 495 -17.49 28.96 8.38
CA ALA A 495 -18.44 29.41 7.38
C ALA A 495 -17.86 29.25 5.97
N HIS A 496 -18.68 28.78 5.04
CA HIS A 496 -18.43 28.98 3.61
C HIS A 496 -18.83 30.41 3.23
N PRO A 497 -18.10 31.09 2.33
CA PRO A 497 -18.45 32.44 1.91
C PRO A 497 -19.92 32.57 1.44
N PRO A 498 -20.66 33.59 1.90
CA PRO A 498 -22.08 33.78 1.58
C PRO A 498 -22.27 34.45 0.21
N SER A 499 -21.65 33.90 -0.83
CA SER A 499 -21.75 34.40 -2.20
C SER A 499 -21.84 33.24 -3.19
N GLU A 500 -22.50 33.46 -4.32
CA GLU A 500 -22.56 32.48 -5.41
C GLU A 500 -21.28 32.49 -6.26
N SER A 501 -20.56 33.60 -6.26
CA SER A 501 -19.28 33.76 -6.97
C SER A 501 -18.14 33.84 -5.97
N VAL A 502 -17.54 32.69 -5.68
CA VAL A 502 -16.37 32.56 -4.80
C VAL A 502 -15.20 32.07 -5.62
N THR A 503 -14.09 32.81 -5.58
CA THR A 503 -12.83 32.37 -6.17
C THR A 503 -11.85 32.04 -5.06
N PHE A 504 -11.24 30.87 -5.11
CA PHE A 504 -10.17 30.52 -4.18
C PHE A 504 -8.83 30.70 -4.87
N LEU A 505 -7.79 30.99 -4.09
CA LEU A 505 -6.45 31.21 -4.59
C LEU A 505 -5.42 30.62 -3.63
N THR A 506 -4.29 30.18 -4.18
CA THR A 506 -3.15 29.69 -3.40
C THR A 506 -1.99 30.64 -3.59
N VAL A 507 -1.37 31.04 -2.48
CA VAL A 507 -0.14 31.81 -2.46
C VAL A 507 0.94 31.04 -1.73
N ASP A 508 2.11 30.90 -2.34
CA ASP A 508 3.26 30.22 -1.75
C ASP A 508 4.30 31.27 -1.32
N LEU A 509 4.70 31.18 -0.06
CA LEU A 509 5.64 32.06 0.62
C LEU A 509 6.90 31.29 1.02
N LEU A 510 8.03 31.98 1.01
CA LEU A 510 9.25 31.56 1.67
C LEU A 510 9.54 32.50 2.83
N LEU A 511 9.57 31.93 4.04
CA LEU A 511 10.18 32.58 5.19
C LEU A 511 11.68 32.33 5.08
N GLU A 512 12.42 33.38 4.78
CA GLU A 512 13.86 33.31 4.61
C GLU A 512 14.55 33.19 5.97
N PRO A 513 15.62 32.40 6.10
CA PRO A 513 16.42 32.31 7.32
C PRO A 513 16.92 33.66 7.84
N GLY A 514 17.12 34.64 6.95
CA GLY A 514 17.50 36.01 7.32
C GLY A 514 16.36 36.89 7.85
N GLY A 515 15.13 36.37 7.98
CA GLY A 515 13.95 37.11 8.45
C GLY A 515 13.12 37.78 7.35
N GLY A 516 13.46 37.59 6.08
CA GLY A 516 12.66 38.05 4.94
C GLY A 516 11.41 37.20 4.71
N VAL A 517 10.39 37.79 4.08
CA VAL A 517 9.20 37.07 3.58
C VAL A 517 9.09 37.34 2.08
N SER A 518 9.18 36.27 1.29
CA SER A 518 9.19 36.35 -0.18
C SER A 518 8.02 35.55 -0.76
N VAL A 519 7.23 36.18 -1.63
CA VAL A 519 6.18 35.49 -2.39
C VAL A 519 6.83 34.76 -3.56
N LEU A 520 6.57 33.46 -3.71
CA LEU A 520 7.21 32.62 -4.72
C LEU A 520 6.27 32.18 -5.85
N SER A 521 4.97 32.11 -5.58
CA SER A 521 3.95 31.62 -6.52
C SER A 521 2.58 32.11 -6.08
N CYS A 522 1.73 32.46 -7.04
CA CYS A 522 0.39 32.94 -6.77
C CYS A 522 -0.55 32.55 -7.91
N GLY A 523 -1.69 31.92 -7.60
CA GLY A 523 -2.63 31.48 -8.63
C GLY A 523 -4.04 31.22 -8.15
N ASP A 524 -5.01 31.47 -9.03
CA ASP A 524 -6.44 31.25 -8.81
C ASP A 524 -6.77 29.77 -8.99
N GLN A 525 -7.33 29.13 -7.97
CA GLN A 525 -7.65 27.70 -7.96
C GLN A 525 -8.82 27.38 -8.90
N LEU A 526 -8.62 26.35 -9.72
CA LEU A 526 -9.64 25.78 -10.60
C LEU A 526 -10.25 24.55 -9.95
N TYR A 527 -11.57 24.56 -9.74
CA TYR A 527 -12.28 23.45 -9.12
C TYR A 527 -12.86 22.47 -10.14
N GLY A 528 -12.87 21.20 -9.76
CA GLY A 528 -13.56 20.15 -10.50
C GLY A 528 -15.05 20.08 -10.16
N SER A 529 -15.68 18.94 -10.50
CA SER A 529 -17.08 18.67 -10.18
C SER A 529 -17.38 18.64 -8.66
N CYS A 530 -16.37 18.36 -7.83
CA CYS A 530 -16.43 18.58 -6.40
C CYS A 530 -15.93 20.00 -6.10
N GLN A 531 -16.83 20.92 -5.73
CA GLN A 531 -16.55 22.35 -5.44
C GLN A 531 -15.54 22.61 -4.31
N LEU A 532 -14.90 21.57 -3.77
CA LEU A 532 -13.95 21.63 -2.66
C LEU A 532 -12.57 21.06 -3.04
N GLU A 533 -12.38 20.46 -4.23
CA GLU A 533 -11.07 19.99 -4.70
C GLU A 533 -10.56 20.82 -5.88
N ALA A 534 -9.42 21.48 -5.68
CA ALA A 534 -8.69 22.16 -6.74
C ALA A 534 -8.00 21.14 -7.66
N VAL A 535 -8.29 21.24 -8.96
CA VAL A 535 -7.71 20.43 -10.05
C VAL A 535 -6.46 21.11 -10.64
N GLY A 536 -6.38 22.43 -10.51
CA GLY A 536 -5.27 23.23 -10.99
C GLY A 536 -5.34 24.67 -10.52
N SER A 537 -4.50 25.54 -11.08
CA SER A 537 -4.58 26.98 -10.87
C SER A 537 -4.21 27.78 -12.12
N ALA A 538 -4.82 28.96 -12.27
CA ALA A 538 -4.43 29.97 -13.23
C ALA A 538 -3.36 30.88 -12.62
N VAL A 539 -2.27 31.12 -13.35
CA VAL A 539 -1.09 31.87 -12.89
C VAL A 539 -0.73 32.93 -13.95
N PRO A 540 -0.50 34.19 -13.57
CA PRO A 540 -0.67 34.75 -12.23
C PRO A 540 -2.16 34.86 -11.84
N GLN A 541 -2.45 35.07 -10.55
CA GLN A 541 -3.81 35.33 -10.09
C GLN A 541 -4.32 36.67 -10.62
N THR A 542 -5.61 36.74 -10.90
CA THR A 542 -6.32 37.95 -11.39
C THR A 542 -7.47 38.37 -10.48
N SER A 543 -7.74 37.60 -9.42
CA SER A 543 -8.95 37.74 -8.62
C SER A 543 -8.85 38.74 -7.48
N VAL A 544 -7.65 39.11 -7.03
CA VAL A 544 -7.41 40.05 -5.93
C VAL A 544 -6.40 41.12 -6.37
N GLN A 545 -6.60 42.36 -5.91
CA GLN A 545 -5.64 43.44 -6.19
C GLN A 545 -4.23 43.07 -5.65
N PRO A 546 -3.16 43.20 -6.46
CA PRO A 546 -1.82 42.76 -6.07
C PRO A 546 -1.27 43.40 -4.79
N GLU A 547 -1.51 44.69 -4.55
CA GLU A 547 -1.05 45.39 -3.34
C GLU A 547 -1.70 44.85 -2.07
N THR A 548 -3.02 44.65 -2.09
CA THR A 548 -3.80 44.07 -1.00
C THR A 548 -3.30 42.66 -0.69
N LEU A 549 -3.10 41.85 -1.74
CA LEU A 549 -2.61 40.49 -1.61
C LEU A 549 -1.18 40.44 -1.05
N HIS A 550 -0.31 41.34 -1.51
CA HIS A 550 1.06 41.44 -1.01
C HIS A 550 1.08 41.80 0.47
N SER A 551 0.35 42.84 0.88
CA SER A 551 0.22 43.25 2.28
C SER A 551 -0.28 42.10 3.16
N PHE A 552 -1.33 41.39 2.70
CA PHE A 552 -1.86 40.20 3.37
C PHE A 552 -0.78 39.13 3.58
N CYS A 553 -0.06 38.77 2.51
CA CYS A 553 0.96 37.72 2.54
C CYS A 553 2.12 38.07 3.48
N ILE A 554 2.56 39.33 3.51
CA ILE A 554 3.62 39.78 4.42
C ILE A 554 3.17 39.69 5.88
N ARG A 555 1.92 40.07 6.21
CA ARG A 555 1.38 39.94 7.58
C ARG A 555 1.31 38.49 8.03
N VAL A 556 0.79 37.60 7.19
CA VAL A 556 0.74 36.15 7.49
C VAL A 556 2.14 35.58 7.64
N GLY A 557 3.07 35.92 6.75
CA GLY A 557 4.46 35.45 6.82
C GLY A 557 5.16 35.90 8.11
N ARG A 558 4.97 37.16 8.53
CA ARG A 558 5.47 37.68 9.82
C ARG A 558 4.85 36.96 11.02
N ALA A 559 3.55 36.66 10.97
CA ALA A 559 2.91 35.88 12.02
C ALA A 559 3.49 34.47 12.13
N CYS A 560 3.79 33.82 10.99
CA CYS A 560 4.47 32.51 10.98
C CYS A 560 5.90 32.57 11.55
N GLN A 561 6.62 33.68 11.39
CA GLN A 561 7.99 33.85 11.91
C GLN A 561 8.07 33.76 13.45
N HIS A 562 6.96 34.01 14.17
CA HIS A 562 6.90 33.79 15.63
C HIS A 562 6.98 32.30 16.01
N TYR A 563 6.63 31.39 15.10
CA TYR A 563 6.65 29.95 15.34
C TYR A 563 7.94 29.30 14.85
N PHE A 564 8.48 29.74 13.70
CA PHE A 564 9.69 29.18 13.12
C PHE A 564 10.43 30.19 12.24
N SER A 565 11.76 30.10 12.22
CA SER A 565 12.62 31.10 11.57
C SER A 565 12.70 30.98 10.04
N ALA A 566 12.50 29.78 9.47
CA ALA A 566 12.61 29.57 8.03
C ALA A 566 11.76 28.41 7.52
N GLY A 567 11.26 28.51 6.29
CA GLY A 567 10.54 27.44 5.62
C GLY A 567 9.52 27.92 4.60
N TYR A 568 8.93 26.96 3.88
CA TYR A 568 7.90 27.21 2.88
C TYR A 568 6.51 27.17 3.53
N VAL A 569 5.66 28.13 3.15
CA VAL A 569 4.29 28.26 3.64
C VAL A 569 3.37 28.47 2.45
N SER A 570 2.34 27.65 2.33
CA SER A 570 1.28 27.80 1.33
C SER A 570 0.01 28.28 2.03
N VAL A 571 -0.55 29.39 1.56
CA VAL A 571 -1.75 30.04 2.11
C VAL A 571 -2.88 29.89 1.09
N GLY A 572 -3.99 29.30 1.52
CA GLY A 572 -5.25 29.26 0.78
C GLY A 572 -6.13 30.43 1.18
N LEU A 573 -6.60 31.18 0.19
CA LEU A 573 -7.47 32.34 0.34
C LEU A 573 -8.78 32.13 -0.42
N ALA A 574 -9.84 32.80 0.03
CA ALA A 574 -11.13 32.86 -0.65
C ALA A 574 -11.53 34.32 -0.85
N THR A 575 -11.77 34.73 -2.09
CA THR A 575 -12.26 36.07 -2.45
C THR A 575 -13.67 36.01 -2.99
N PHE A 576 -14.49 36.96 -2.57
CA PHE A 576 -15.89 37.08 -2.99
C PHE A 576 -16.38 38.52 -2.77
N THR A 577 -17.41 38.91 -3.52
CA THR A 577 -18.09 40.19 -3.31
C THR A 577 -19.13 40.02 -2.21
N ASP A 578 -19.07 40.87 -1.19
CA ASP A 578 -20.06 40.90 -0.13
C ASP A 578 -21.38 41.49 -0.64
N LEU A 579 -22.49 40.76 -0.44
CA LEU A 579 -23.82 41.15 -0.92
C LEU A 579 -24.32 42.44 -0.26
N ASN A 580 -23.88 42.72 0.97
CA ASN A 580 -24.37 43.87 1.74
C ASN A 580 -23.58 45.16 1.46
N THR A 581 -22.27 45.05 1.26
CA THR A 581 -21.36 46.20 1.12
C THR A 581 -20.86 46.41 -0.31
N THR A 582 -21.06 45.43 -1.21
CA THR A 582 -20.50 45.39 -2.58
C THR A 582 -18.97 45.43 -2.65
N GLU A 583 -18.29 45.35 -1.50
CA GLU A 583 -16.84 45.31 -1.41
C GLU A 583 -16.29 43.90 -1.64
N GLN A 584 -15.08 43.82 -2.20
CA GLN A 584 -14.36 42.56 -2.30
C GLN A 584 -13.78 42.19 -0.93
N LYS A 585 -14.15 41.02 -0.40
CA LYS A 585 -13.58 40.45 0.83
C LYS A 585 -12.62 39.33 0.49
N VAL A 586 -11.53 39.23 1.26
CA VAL A 586 -10.50 38.18 1.12
C VAL A 586 -10.33 37.48 2.45
N TRP A 587 -10.72 36.20 2.52
CA TRP A 587 -10.61 35.39 3.73
C TRP A 587 -9.44 34.42 3.66
N ALA A 588 -8.70 34.30 4.76
CA ALA A 588 -7.73 33.24 4.97
C ALA A 588 -8.44 31.92 5.32
N VAL A 589 -8.38 30.91 4.45
CA VAL A 589 -9.14 29.66 4.62
C VAL A 589 -8.27 28.44 4.92
N ASP A 590 -7.00 28.47 4.56
CA ASP A 590 -6.10 27.35 4.82
C ASP A 590 -4.62 27.76 4.92
N LEU A 591 -3.85 27.06 5.75
CA LEU A 591 -2.41 27.23 5.92
C LEU A 591 -1.72 25.87 5.87
N SER A 592 -0.65 25.77 5.08
CA SER A 592 0.19 24.57 5.02
C SER A 592 1.66 24.95 5.08
N VAL A 593 2.37 24.49 6.11
CA VAL A 593 3.83 24.66 6.24
C VAL A 593 4.52 23.48 5.55
N ALA A 594 4.65 23.60 4.23
CA ALA A 594 5.31 22.66 3.34
C ALA A 594 5.58 23.32 1.99
N TYR A 595 6.50 22.75 1.22
CA TYR A 595 6.63 23.09 -0.20
C TYR A 595 5.39 22.56 -0.96
N SER A 596 4.70 23.42 -1.70
CA SER A 596 3.44 23.05 -2.35
C SER A 596 3.63 22.46 -3.75
N ASN A 597 2.62 21.75 -4.24
CA ASN A 597 2.61 21.27 -5.62
C ASN A 597 2.47 22.42 -6.63
N GLN A 598 1.78 23.50 -6.25
CA GLN A 598 1.66 24.70 -7.08
C GLN A 598 3.04 25.32 -7.29
N LEU A 599 3.80 25.54 -6.21
CA LEU A 599 5.15 26.07 -6.30
C LEU A 599 6.06 25.23 -7.20
N ALA A 600 6.04 23.90 -7.05
CA ALA A 600 6.85 23.01 -7.89
C ALA A 600 6.51 23.16 -9.38
N MET A 601 5.23 23.26 -9.71
CA MET A 601 4.77 23.45 -11.09
C MET A 601 5.04 24.86 -11.61
N THR A 602 4.98 25.88 -10.76
CA THR A 602 5.39 27.25 -11.10
C THR A 602 6.88 27.31 -11.43
N GLN A 603 7.74 26.55 -10.74
CA GLN A 603 9.15 26.45 -11.14
C GLN A 603 9.32 25.82 -12.53
N THR A 604 8.53 24.80 -12.86
CA THR A 604 8.49 24.22 -14.22
C THR A 604 8.02 25.24 -15.27
N LEU A 605 6.95 25.99 -14.97
CA LEU A 605 6.43 27.07 -15.82
C LEU A 605 7.51 28.13 -16.12
N LEU A 606 8.20 28.61 -15.09
CA LEU A 606 9.23 29.63 -15.26
C LEU A 606 10.46 29.10 -16.01
N MET A 607 10.82 27.83 -15.81
CA MET A 607 11.92 27.18 -16.55
C MET A 607 11.59 27.04 -18.04
N MET A 608 10.38 26.60 -18.40
CA MET A 608 10.01 26.38 -19.80
C MET A 608 9.77 27.68 -20.57
N THR A 609 9.23 28.72 -19.94
CA THR A 609 9.06 30.03 -20.59
C THR A 609 10.37 30.81 -20.64
N GLY A 610 11.33 30.53 -19.76
CA GLY A 610 12.48 31.40 -19.51
C GLY A 610 12.06 32.75 -18.91
N GLY A 611 10.83 32.83 -18.41
CA GLY A 611 10.20 34.05 -17.96
C GLY A 611 10.46 34.39 -16.50
N THR A 612 10.14 35.62 -16.13
CA THR A 612 10.18 36.14 -14.77
C THR A 612 8.77 36.48 -14.32
N ALA A 613 8.45 36.13 -13.07
CA ALA A 613 7.20 36.53 -12.44
C ALA A 613 7.47 37.58 -11.38
N ASP A 614 6.83 38.74 -11.52
CA ASP A 614 6.74 39.72 -10.45
C ASP A 614 5.39 39.59 -9.75
N TRP A 615 5.41 38.91 -8.61
CA TRP A 615 4.22 38.66 -7.80
C TRP A 615 3.69 39.92 -7.10
N ARG A 616 4.46 41.02 -7.04
CA ARG A 616 3.98 42.29 -6.48
C ARG A 616 3.07 43.02 -7.45
N THR A 617 3.38 42.96 -8.73
CA THR A 617 2.57 43.55 -9.80
C THR A 617 1.54 42.57 -10.36
N GLY A 618 1.71 41.27 -10.10
CA GLY A 618 0.83 40.22 -10.62
C GLY A 618 1.12 39.91 -12.09
N CYS A 619 2.33 40.18 -12.57
CA CYS A 619 2.72 40.00 -13.96
C CYS A 619 3.64 38.79 -14.13
N LEU A 620 3.35 37.98 -15.15
CA LEU A 620 4.21 36.91 -15.63
C LEU A 620 4.69 37.29 -17.03
N GLU A 621 5.98 37.48 -17.17
CA GLU A 621 6.61 37.97 -18.39
C GLU A 621 7.52 36.91 -18.97
N ALA A 622 7.43 36.68 -20.29
CA ALA A 622 8.27 35.74 -21.00
C ALA A 622 9.00 36.41 -22.18
N PRO A 623 10.29 36.07 -22.42
CA PRO A 623 11.01 36.55 -23.59
C PRO A 623 10.58 35.78 -24.85
N VAL A 624 9.91 36.47 -25.76
CA VAL A 624 9.39 35.94 -27.04
C VAL A 624 10.27 36.38 -28.20
N LEU A 625 10.56 35.48 -29.14
CA LEU A 625 11.29 35.79 -30.37
C LEU A 625 10.31 36.13 -31.50
N LYS A 626 10.35 37.37 -31.99
CA LYS A 626 9.60 37.79 -33.19
C LYS A 626 10.36 37.50 -34.49
N ILE A 627 9.67 37.66 -35.63
CA ILE A 627 10.14 37.32 -36.99
C ILE A 627 11.50 37.98 -37.33
N GLU A 628 11.87 39.07 -36.66
CA GLU A 628 13.15 39.80 -36.82
C GLU A 628 14.25 39.38 -35.81
N ASN A 629 14.07 38.26 -35.08
CA ASN A 629 15.00 37.75 -34.04
C ASN A 629 15.32 38.73 -32.88
N GLN A 630 14.55 39.80 -32.71
CA GLN A 630 14.66 40.66 -31.53
C GLN A 630 13.84 40.05 -30.37
N PRO A 631 14.47 39.80 -29.20
CA PRO A 631 13.74 39.34 -28.02
C PRO A 631 12.86 40.47 -27.48
N GLN A 632 11.55 40.22 -27.40
CA GLN A 632 10.60 41.13 -26.77
C GLN A 632 9.98 40.44 -25.56
N VAL A 633 9.89 41.19 -24.46
CA VAL A 633 9.20 40.73 -23.25
C VAL A 633 7.70 40.91 -23.46
N GLU A 634 6.93 39.82 -23.35
CA GLU A 634 5.47 39.85 -23.44
C GLU A 634 4.85 39.23 -22.18
N ASN A 635 3.71 39.77 -21.74
CA ASN A 635 2.90 39.18 -20.68
C ASN A 635 2.30 37.85 -21.16
N CYS A 636 2.30 36.86 -20.29
CA CYS A 636 1.65 35.59 -20.53
C CYS A 636 0.86 35.11 -19.31
N HIS A 637 -0.11 34.26 -19.59
CA HIS A 637 -0.93 33.59 -18.61
C HIS A 637 -0.75 32.09 -18.77
N ALA A 638 -0.80 31.39 -17.64
CA ALA A 638 -0.63 29.95 -17.59
C ALA A 638 -1.75 29.29 -16.80
N VAL A 639 -2.10 28.06 -17.18
CA VAL A 639 -2.97 27.19 -16.39
C VAL A 639 -2.20 25.93 -16.05
N ILE A 640 -2.11 25.65 -14.76
CA ILE A 640 -1.32 24.58 -14.18
C ILE A 640 -2.24 23.53 -13.57
N GLY A 641 -2.18 22.30 -14.06
CA GLY A 641 -2.76 21.11 -13.44
C GLY A 641 -1.67 20.28 -12.79
N SER A 642 -1.58 20.30 -11.46
CA SER A 642 -0.54 19.57 -10.73
C SER A 642 -0.82 18.07 -10.62
N HIS A 643 -2.08 17.64 -10.69
CA HIS A 643 -2.42 16.22 -10.56
C HIS A 643 -3.65 15.85 -11.39
N LEU A 644 -3.42 15.60 -12.68
CA LEU A 644 -4.46 15.06 -13.56
C LEU A 644 -4.40 13.54 -13.52
N PHE A 645 -5.51 12.92 -13.12
CA PHE A 645 -5.64 11.47 -13.01
C PHE A 645 -6.56 10.92 -14.09
N HIS A 646 -6.12 9.89 -14.80
CA HIS A 646 -6.97 9.13 -15.71
C HIS A 646 -6.51 7.67 -15.79
N SER A 647 -7.42 6.72 -15.53
CA SER A 647 -7.12 5.28 -15.50
C SER A 647 -6.53 4.78 -16.83
N ASN A 648 -7.04 5.25 -17.96
CA ASN A 648 -6.59 4.81 -19.28
C ASN A 648 -5.19 5.27 -19.68
N LEU A 649 -4.59 6.25 -18.99
CA LEU A 649 -3.20 6.62 -19.25
C LEU A 649 -2.23 5.49 -18.85
N SER A 650 -2.66 4.56 -17.98
CA SER A 650 -1.87 3.36 -17.63
C SER A 650 -1.48 2.48 -18.82
N VAL A 651 -2.27 2.53 -19.90
CA VAL A 651 -2.07 1.70 -21.09
C VAL A 651 -1.08 2.35 -22.07
N LEU A 652 -0.84 3.66 -21.96
CA LEU A 652 0.00 4.42 -22.88
C LEU A 652 1.41 4.56 -22.34
N TYR A 653 2.43 4.19 -23.12
CA TYR A 653 3.82 4.56 -22.83
C TYR A 653 4.01 6.06 -23.05
N CYS A 654 4.92 6.68 -22.29
CA CYS A 654 5.17 8.11 -22.38
C CYS A 654 5.51 8.52 -23.82
N ASP A 655 6.36 7.76 -24.52
CA ASP A 655 6.71 8.03 -25.92
C ASP A 655 5.49 8.00 -26.85
N VAL A 656 4.60 7.03 -26.67
CA VAL A 656 3.37 6.90 -27.46
C VAL A 656 2.45 8.09 -27.19
N PHE A 657 2.30 8.45 -25.91
CA PHE A 657 1.52 9.62 -25.50
C PHE A 657 2.06 10.91 -26.13
N PHE A 658 3.37 11.16 -26.05
CA PHE A 658 3.98 12.36 -26.62
C PHE A 658 3.94 12.38 -28.15
N ASN A 659 4.14 11.24 -28.82
CA ASN A 659 3.96 11.13 -30.27
C ASN A 659 2.53 11.47 -30.70
N MET A 660 1.54 11.01 -29.94
CA MET A 660 0.13 11.34 -30.18
C MET A 660 -0.16 12.83 -29.97
N CYS A 661 0.41 13.45 -28.93
CA CYS A 661 0.32 14.90 -28.72
C CYS A 661 0.90 15.66 -29.92
N LYS A 662 2.09 15.27 -30.38
CA LYS A 662 2.76 15.86 -31.55
C LYS A 662 1.90 15.77 -32.82
N LEU A 663 1.27 14.61 -33.08
CA LEU A 663 0.36 14.43 -34.23
C LEU A 663 -0.88 15.33 -34.19
N ARG A 664 -1.31 15.76 -33.01
CA ARG A 664 -2.45 16.67 -32.82
C ARG A 664 -2.04 18.14 -32.72
N GLY A 665 -0.76 18.45 -32.90
CA GLY A 665 -0.25 19.80 -32.68
C GLY A 665 -0.29 20.25 -31.21
N ILE A 666 -0.40 19.30 -30.27
CA ILE A 666 -0.29 19.59 -28.83
C ILE A 666 1.20 19.55 -28.49
N GLY A 667 1.76 20.71 -28.26
CA GLY A 667 3.15 20.87 -27.85
C GLY A 667 3.37 22.29 -27.36
N PHE A 668 4.58 22.54 -26.87
CA PHE A 668 5.04 23.86 -26.48
C PHE A 668 5.98 24.38 -27.54
N ASP A 669 5.70 25.57 -28.06
CA ASP A 669 6.56 26.23 -29.02
C ASP A 669 7.59 27.10 -28.29
N MET A 670 8.86 26.75 -28.46
CA MET A 670 9.99 27.42 -27.84
C MET A 670 10.20 28.86 -28.33
N LYS A 671 9.72 29.21 -29.52
CA LYS A 671 9.86 30.56 -30.10
C LYS A 671 8.78 31.51 -29.58
N SER A 672 7.52 31.10 -29.67
CA SER A 672 6.38 31.90 -29.19
C SER A 672 6.16 31.81 -27.67
N LYS A 673 6.85 30.89 -26.99
CA LYS A 673 6.70 30.57 -25.55
C LYS A 673 5.26 30.20 -25.15
N GLN A 674 4.52 29.61 -26.08
CA GLN A 674 3.11 29.26 -25.89
C GLN A 674 2.86 27.78 -26.20
N GLY A 675 1.75 27.25 -25.69
CA GLY A 675 1.33 25.88 -25.91
C GLY A 675 1.28 25.04 -24.64
N THR A 676 1.41 23.73 -24.78
CA THR A 676 1.19 22.77 -23.68
C THR A 676 2.46 21.98 -23.35
N VAL A 677 2.79 21.90 -22.06
CA VAL A 677 3.81 21.02 -21.50
C VAL A 677 3.16 20.03 -20.55
N PHE A 678 3.56 18.76 -20.63
CA PHE A 678 3.14 17.73 -19.69
C PHE A 678 4.28 17.36 -18.75
N VAL A 679 3.98 17.11 -17.48
CA VAL A 679 4.96 16.80 -16.44
C VAL A 679 4.78 15.33 -16.00
N PRO A 680 5.59 14.39 -16.52
CA PRO A 680 5.45 12.97 -16.19
C PRO A 680 6.00 12.66 -14.79
N TYR A 681 5.16 12.08 -13.92
CA TYR A 681 5.57 11.76 -12.55
C TYR A 681 6.05 10.33 -12.35
N ASN A 682 5.66 9.36 -13.19
CA ASN A 682 6.01 7.95 -12.98
C ASN A 682 6.02 7.14 -14.27
N CYS A 683 6.76 6.03 -14.28
CA CYS A 683 6.86 5.12 -15.42
C CYS A 683 5.99 3.85 -15.28
N ARG A 684 5.64 3.42 -14.05
CA ARG A 684 4.95 2.14 -13.82
C ARG A 684 3.45 2.21 -14.09
N GLU A 685 2.72 3.02 -13.34
CA GLU A 685 1.26 3.05 -13.40
C GLU A 685 0.71 4.04 -14.43
N ARG A 686 1.46 5.09 -14.75
CA ARG A 686 1.21 6.11 -15.78
C ARG A 686 -0.18 6.77 -15.74
N CYS A 687 -0.96 6.63 -14.67
CA CYS A 687 -2.31 7.21 -14.61
C CYS A 687 -2.34 8.69 -14.18
N SER A 688 -1.21 9.26 -13.76
CA SER A 688 -1.13 10.61 -13.21
C SER A 688 -0.08 11.41 -13.95
N ILE A 689 -0.45 12.61 -14.40
CA ILE A 689 0.43 13.52 -15.14
C ILE A 689 0.13 14.97 -14.74
N GLY A 690 1.14 15.83 -14.77
CA GLY A 690 0.95 17.27 -14.69
C GLY A 690 0.73 17.86 -16.09
N MET A 691 0.06 19.01 -16.17
CA MET A 691 -0.11 19.74 -17.42
C MET A 691 0.03 21.24 -17.16
N ILE A 692 0.73 21.94 -18.03
CA ILE A 692 0.85 23.39 -18.02
C ILE A 692 0.49 23.89 -19.42
N THR A 693 -0.47 24.79 -19.52
CA THR A 693 -0.76 25.50 -20.77
C THR A 693 -0.37 26.96 -20.61
N VAL A 694 0.31 27.52 -21.60
CA VAL A 694 0.75 28.92 -21.61
C VAL A 694 0.22 29.60 -22.86
N SER A 695 -0.31 30.81 -22.69
CA SER A 695 -0.86 31.64 -23.74
C SER A 695 -0.61 33.12 -23.41
N LYS A 696 -0.83 34.02 -24.37
CA LYS A 696 -0.87 35.46 -24.10
C LYS A 696 -2.07 35.84 -23.22
N ASP A 697 -3.22 35.25 -23.53
CA ASP A 697 -4.49 35.51 -22.85
C ASP A 697 -4.91 34.34 -21.94
N LEU A 698 -5.44 34.68 -20.76
CA LEU A 698 -5.94 33.70 -19.79
C LEU A 698 -7.05 32.82 -20.37
N GLU A 699 -7.99 33.41 -21.11
CA GLU A 699 -9.09 32.68 -21.74
C GLU A 699 -8.57 31.61 -22.71
N LEU A 700 -7.59 31.96 -23.54
CA LEU A 700 -6.98 31.02 -24.47
C LEU A 700 -6.18 29.93 -23.76
N ALA A 701 -5.50 30.25 -22.65
CA ALA A 701 -4.81 29.26 -21.82
C ALA A 701 -5.80 28.25 -21.19
N LEU A 702 -6.93 28.74 -20.66
CA LEU A 702 -8.01 27.92 -20.09
C LEU A 702 -8.69 27.05 -21.14
N MET A 703 -9.00 27.61 -22.31
CA MET A 703 -9.60 26.89 -23.43
C MET A 703 -8.69 25.76 -23.93
N THR A 704 -7.39 26.04 -24.06
CA THR A 704 -6.39 25.03 -24.43
C THR A 704 -6.28 23.94 -23.37
N PHE A 705 -6.28 24.33 -22.08
CA PHE A 705 -6.23 23.39 -20.96
C PHE A 705 -7.45 22.45 -20.96
N ALA A 706 -8.65 23.02 -21.07
CA ALA A 706 -9.91 22.29 -21.13
C ALA A 706 -10.00 21.40 -22.37
N GLN A 707 -9.52 21.88 -23.53
CA GLN A 707 -9.45 21.10 -24.76
C GLN A 707 -8.58 19.86 -24.54
N ASN A 708 -7.37 20.01 -24.01
CA ASN A 708 -6.45 18.89 -23.77
C ASN A 708 -7.04 17.83 -22.82
N LEU A 709 -7.80 18.24 -21.79
CA LEU A 709 -8.52 17.30 -20.92
C LEU A 709 -9.60 16.48 -21.66
N ARG A 710 -10.19 17.00 -22.74
CA ARG A 710 -11.25 16.31 -23.50
C ARG A 710 -10.73 15.28 -24.50
N ILE A 711 -9.45 15.37 -24.88
CA ILE A 711 -8.87 14.54 -25.97
C ILE A 711 -8.79 13.05 -25.58
N HIS A 712 -8.91 12.72 -24.29
CA HIS A 712 -8.90 11.34 -23.77
C HIS A 712 -9.99 10.41 -24.34
N GLY A 713 -11.20 10.92 -24.63
CA GLY A 713 -12.26 10.09 -25.24
C GLY A 713 -11.93 9.62 -26.66
N VAL A 714 -11.10 10.38 -27.38
CA VAL A 714 -10.68 10.06 -28.75
C VAL A 714 -9.41 9.22 -28.75
N PHE A 715 -8.52 9.37 -27.76
CA PHE A 715 -7.32 8.52 -27.61
C PHE A 715 -7.67 7.03 -27.41
N LEU A 716 -8.72 6.74 -26.65
CA LEU A 716 -9.30 5.39 -26.55
C LEU A 716 -9.77 4.85 -27.91
N LYS A 717 -10.45 5.67 -28.73
CA LYS A 717 -10.88 5.27 -30.07
C LYS A 717 -9.69 5.03 -31.01
N VAL A 718 -8.62 5.79 -30.89
CA VAL A 718 -7.40 5.62 -31.71
C VAL A 718 -6.61 4.37 -31.31
N VAL A 719 -6.50 4.08 -30.01
CA VAL A 719 -5.76 2.90 -29.50
C VAL A 719 -6.56 1.61 -29.69
N LEU A 720 -7.87 1.64 -29.45
CA LEU A 720 -8.73 0.46 -29.61
C LEU A 720 -9.17 0.24 -31.07
N PHE A 721 -9.19 1.30 -31.89
CA PHE A 721 -9.60 1.26 -33.30
C PHE A 721 -8.70 2.14 -34.18
N PRO A 722 -7.41 1.77 -34.39
CA PRO A 722 -6.46 2.54 -35.20
C PRO A 722 -6.89 2.72 -36.66
N SER A 723 -7.85 1.93 -37.14
CA SER A 723 -8.42 2.01 -38.49
C SER A 723 -9.51 3.07 -38.67
N SER A 724 -9.79 3.92 -37.67
CA SER A 724 -10.91 4.88 -37.72
C SER A 724 -10.59 6.22 -38.40
N PHE A 725 -9.34 6.48 -38.78
CA PHE A 725 -8.94 7.72 -39.46
C PHE A 725 -8.18 7.55 -40.79
N SER A 726 -8.14 6.34 -41.34
CA SER A 726 -8.02 6.21 -42.80
C SER A 726 -9.41 6.48 -43.37
N ARG A 727 -9.55 7.39 -44.35
CA ARG A 727 -10.75 7.47 -45.19
C ARG A 727 -11.18 6.04 -45.53
N SER A 728 -12.38 5.64 -45.10
CA SER A 728 -12.85 4.28 -45.31
C SER A 728 -13.08 4.07 -46.79
N ALA A 729 -12.21 3.31 -47.44
CA ALA A 729 -12.60 2.63 -48.66
C ALA A 729 -13.88 1.82 -48.37
N PRO A 730 -14.85 1.76 -49.31
CA PRO A 730 -16.04 0.93 -49.14
C PRO A 730 -15.60 -0.51 -48.82
N ARG A 731 -16.21 -1.12 -47.79
CA ARG A 731 -15.90 -2.49 -47.35
C ARG A 731 -17.00 -3.43 -47.81
N PRO A 732 -16.67 -4.62 -48.33
CA PRO A 732 -17.67 -5.59 -48.75
C PRO A 732 -18.37 -6.21 -47.55
N ALA A 733 -19.54 -6.77 -47.77
CA ALA A 733 -20.22 -7.59 -46.78
C ALA A 733 -19.40 -8.86 -46.48
N ALA A 734 -19.45 -9.37 -45.25
CA ALA A 734 -18.77 -10.61 -44.90
C ALA A 734 -19.38 -11.80 -45.67
N SER A 735 -20.69 -11.77 -45.92
CA SER A 735 -21.40 -12.69 -46.81
C SER A 735 -20.87 -12.69 -48.26
N GLU A 736 -20.51 -11.52 -48.77
CA GLU A 736 -19.94 -11.36 -50.11
C GLU A 736 -18.56 -11.98 -50.18
N VAL A 737 -17.68 -11.70 -49.21
CA VAL A 737 -16.35 -12.33 -49.13
C VAL A 737 -16.47 -13.85 -49.03
N LEU A 738 -17.40 -14.37 -48.22
CA LEU A 738 -17.67 -15.81 -48.13
C LEU A 738 -18.08 -16.39 -49.49
N THR A 739 -18.99 -15.72 -50.21
CA THR A 739 -19.50 -16.18 -51.50
C THR A 739 -18.42 -16.14 -52.57
N CYS A 740 -17.70 -15.02 -52.68
CA CYS A 740 -16.60 -14.85 -53.62
C CYS A 740 -15.46 -15.84 -53.35
N HIS A 741 -15.14 -16.11 -52.08
CA HIS A 741 -14.13 -17.10 -51.71
C HIS A 741 -14.50 -18.51 -52.19
N LEU A 742 -15.74 -18.94 -51.93
CA LEU A 742 -16.24 -20.26 -52.34
C LEU A 742 -16.29 -20.41 -53.87
N LEU A 743 -16.63 -19.33 -54.60
CA LEU A 743 -16.62 -19.32 -56.05
C LEU A 743 -15.20 -19.33 -56.62
N GLN A 744 -14.30 -18.53 -56.06
CA GLN A 744 -12.90 -18.43 -56.49
C GLN A 744 -12.16 -19.77 -56.35
N ARG A 745 -12.54 -20.60 -55.37
CA ARG A 745 -11.98 -21.95 -55.17
C ARG A 745 -12.77 -23.07 -55.86
N ASN A 746 -13.61 -22.75 -56.86
CA ASN A 746 -14.41 -23.73 -57.61
C ASN A 746 -15.30 -24.65 -56.74
N LEU A 747 -15.97 -24.06 -55.74
CA LEU A 747 -16.91 -24.75 -54.84
C LEU A 747 -16.29 -25.98 -54.14
N PRO A 748 -15.24 -25.78 -53.31
CA PRO A 748 -14.51 -26.87 -52.68
C PRO A 748 -15.39 -27.68 -51.72
N PRO A 749 -15.08 -28.97 -51.46
CA PRO A 749 -15.85 -29.76 -50.49
C PRO A 749 -15.76 -29.18 -49.07
N TRP A 750 -14.63 -28.55 -48.72
CA TRP A 750 -14.40 -27.91 -47.43
C TRP A 750 -13.41 -26.74 -47.54
N THR A 751 -13.53 -25.72 -46.69
CA THR A 751 -12.51 -24.66 -46.51
C THR A 751 -12.65 -23.95 -45.16
N SER A 752 -11.56 -23.42 -44.61
CA SER A 752 -11.50 -22.77 -43.31
C SER A 752 -10.56 -21.56 -43.27
N PHE A 753 -11.14 -20.37 -43.34
CA PHE A 753 -10.39 -19.11 -43.42
C PHE A 753 -10.81 -18.10 -42.35
N CYS A 754 -9.96 -17.11 -42.13
CA CYS A 754 -10.19 -15.96 -41.27
C CYS A 754 -10.27 -14.69 -42.12
N VAL A 755 -11.16 -13.77 -41.79
CA VAL A 755 -11.18 -12.42 -42.37
C VAL A 755 -11.11 -11.38 -41.27
N ARG A 756 -10.34 -10.31 -41.45
CA ARG A 756 -10.24 -9.24 -40.42
C ARG A 756 -11.54 -8.47 -40.32
N TYR A 757 -11.98 -8.17 -39.09
CA TYR A 757 -13.11 -7.27 -38.87
C TYR A 757 -12.92 -5.88 -39.50
N SER A 758 -11.67 -5.42 -39.61
CA SER A 758 -11.35 -4.15 -40.26
C SER A 758 -11.56 -4.14 -41.78
N ALA A 759 -11.65 -5.32 -42.41
CA ALA A 759 -11.71 -5.47 -43.87
C ALA A 759 -13.13 -5.69 -44.41
N VAL A 760 -14.11 -6.01 -43.56
CA VAL A 760 -15.48 -6.34 -43.99
C VAL A 760 -16.54 -5.67 -43.11
N HIS A 761 -17.73 -5.44 -43.68
CA HIS A 761 -18.92 -5.17 -42.89
C HIS A 761 -19.55 -6.49 -42.45
N ASN A 762 -19.67 -6.70 -41.14
CA ASN A 762 -20.10 -7.98 -40.60
C ASN A 762 -21.64 -8.08 -40.53
N ASP A 763 -22.26 -8.30 -41.68
CA ASP A 763 -23.70 -8.46 -41.88
C ASP A 763 -24.27 -9.79 -41.36
N GLN A 764 -23.40 -10.78 -41.09
CA GLN A 764 -23.75 -12.07 -40.50
C GLN A 764 -23.58 -12.10 -38.95
N PHE A 765 -23.63 -10.93 -38.29
CA PHE A 765 -23.50 -10.85 -36.83
C PHE A 765 -24.62 -11.62 -36.12
N GLY A 766 -24.28 -12.31 -35.02
CA GLY A 766 -25.21 -13.17 -34.29
C GLY A 766 -25.35 -14.59 -34.85
N LEU A 767 -25.01 -14.83 -36.12
CA LEU A 767 -25.03 -16.17 -36.71
C LEU A 767 -23.75 -16.94 -36.40
N SER A 768 -23.91 -18.14 -35.87
CA SER A 768 -22.87 -19.07 -35.43
C SER A 768 -22.86 -20.35 -36.26
N ASN A 769 -24.01 -20.91 -36.63
CA ASN A 769 -24.12 -22.11 -37.46
C ASN A 769 -25.32 -22.00 -38.42
N PHE A 770 -25.09 -21.89 -39.73
CA PHE A 770 -26.17 -21.63 -40.68
C PHE A 770 -25.89 -22.20 -42.08
N ASN A 771 -26.94 -22.37 -42.88
CA ASN A 771 -26.81 -22.79 -44.28
C ASN A 771 -26.52 -21.59 -45.18
N TRP A 772 -25.59 -21.77 -46.12
CA TRP A 772 -25.22 -20.77 -47.12
C TRP A 772 -25.24 -21.37 -48.52
N ARG A 773 -26.14 -20.89 -49.38
CA ARG A 773 -26.30 -21.40 -50.74
C ARG A 773 -25.50 -20.57 -51.74
N VAL A 774 -24.68 -21.24 -52.55
CA VAL A 774 -23.85 -20.61 -53.59
C VAL A 774 -23.91 -21.48 -54.85
N GLN A 775 -24.39 -20.91 -55.97
CA GLN A 775 -24.50 -21.56 -57.29
C GLN A 775 -25.00 -23.02 -57.26
N GLY A 776 -26.15 -23.27 -56.63
CA GLY A 776 -26.78 -24.60 -56.58
C GLY A 776 -26.16 -25.58 -55.58
N SER A 777 -25.05 -25.21 -54.91
CA SER A 777 -24.46 -25.96 -53.79
C SER A 777 -24.83 -25.32 -52.45
N ASN A 778 -25.01 -26.14 -51.41
CA ASN A 778 -25.24 -25.68 -50.05
C ASN A 778 -24.01 -25.95 -49.18
N TYR A 779 -23.65 -24.97 -48.35
CA TYR A 779 -22.61 -25.09 -47.33
C TYR A 779 -23.21 -24.92 -45.95
N GLN A 780 -22.81 -25.79 -45.03
CA GLN A 780 -23.01 -25.57 -43.60
C GLN A 780 -21.84 -24.72 -43.10
N ILE A 781 -22.14 -23.55 -42.56
CA ILE A 781 -21.17 -22.55 -42.13
C ILE A 781 -21.12 -22.52 -40.61
N LEU A 782 -20.00 -22.94 -40.04
CA LEU A 782 -19.69 -22.70 -38.64
C LEU A 782 -18.83 -21.44 -38.54
N ARG A 783 -19.41 -20.39 -37.95
CA ARG A 783 -18.83 -19.04 -37.86
C ARG A 783 -18.58 -18.67 -36.41
N THR A 784 -17.38 -18.18 -36.13
CA THR A 784 -17.05 -17.61 -34.82
C THR A 784 -16.36 -16.27 -34.97
N GLY A 785 -16.91 -15.25 -34.30
CA GLY A 785 -16.26 -13.96 -34.18
C GLY A 785 -15.13 -14.05 -33.17
N CYS A 786 -13.88 -14.01 -33.62
CA CYS A 786 -12.68 -14.20 -32.81
C CYS A 786 -11.72 -13.03 -33.00
N PHE A 787 -11.91 -11.96 -32.23
CA PHE A 787 -11.22 -10.68 -32.44
C PHE A 787 -9.68 -10.86 -32.51
N PRO A 788 -8.99 -10.31 -33.54
CA PRO A 788 -9.46 -9.32 -34.52
C PRO A 788 -10.07 -9.88 -35.82
N PHE A 789 -10.40 -11.18 -35.88
CA PHE A 789 -10.91 -11.88 -37.07
C PHE A 789 -12.34 -12.40 -36.92
N VAL A 790 -12.98 -12.73 -38.04
CA VAL A 790 -14.10 -13.65 -38.14
C VAL A 790 -13.57 -14.94 -38.73
N LYS A 791 -13.72 -16.06 -38.02
CA LYS A 791 -13.34 -17.39 -38.50
C LYS A 791 -14.55 -18.06 -39.15
N TYR A 792 -14.32 -18.58 -40.36
CA TYR A 792 -15.27 -19.40 -41.11
C TYR A 792 -14.74 -20.83 -41.21
N HIS A 793 -15.64 -21.79 -41.03
CA HIS A 793 -15.48 -23.18 -41.44
C HIS A 793 -16.67 -23.51 -42.34
N CYS A 794 -16.38 -23.91 -43.56
CA CYS A 794 -17.38 -24.12 -44.61
C CYS A 794 -17.30 -25.57 -45.06
N THR A 795 -18.40 -26.31 -44.91
CA THR A 795 -18.49 -27.71 -45.34
C THR A 795 -19.63 -27.86 -46.34
N LYS A 796 -19.36 -28.40 -47.52
CA LYS A 796 -20.37 -28.63 -48.55
C LYS A 796 -21.26 -29.81 -48.14
N ALA A 797 -22.54 -29.54 -47.90
CA ALA A 797 -23.48 -30.52 -47.37
C ALA A 797 -24.93 -30.16 -47.75
N PRO A 798 -25.85 -31.14 -47.85
CA PRO A 798 -27.26 -30.86 -48.07
C PRO A 798 -27.82 -29.96 -46.98
N ALA A 799 -28.83 -29.15 -47.34
CA ALA A 799 -29.45 -28.22 -46.40
C ALA A 799 -30.12 -28.98 -45.24
N GLN A 800 -29.82 -28.59 -44.01
CA GLN A 800 -30.36 -29.17 -42.77
C GLN A 800 -30.91 -28.06 -41.87
N ASN A 801 -31.80 -28.38 -40.93
CA ASN A 801 -32.19 -27.41 -39.90
C ASN A 801 -31.04 -27.29 -38.87
N LEU A 802 -30.47 -26.10 -38.72
CA LEU A 802 -29.34 -25.79 -37.81
C LEU A 802 -29.72 -24.80 -36.69
N ASP A 803 -31.02 -24.51 -36.51
CA ASP A 803 -31.50 -23.46 -35.61
C ASP A 803 -31.15 -23.76 -34.14
N PHE A 804 -31.12 -25.04 -33.77
CA PHE A 804 -30.76 -25.46 -32.41
C PHE A 804 -29.28 -25.21 -32.14
N GLU A 805 -28.41 -25.65 -33.05
CA GLU A 805 -26.96 -25.50 -32.95
C GLU A 805 -26.57 -24.01 -32.96
N ASP A 806 -27.19 -23.20 -33.82
CA ASP A 806 -26.95 -21.76 -33.89
C ASP A 806 -27.25 -21.06 -32.55
N ARG A 807 -28.43 -21.36 -31.98
CA ARG A 807 -28.84 -20.83 -30.67
C ARG A 807 -27.94 -21.34 -29.55
N PHE A 808 -27.54 -22.60 -29.59
CA PHE A 808 -26.65 -23.20 -28.59
C PHE A 808 -25.27 -22.52 -28.59
N PHE A 809 -24.62 -22.38 -29.74
CA PHE A 809 -23.32 -21.71 -29.84
C PHE A 809 -23.40 -20.22 -29.50
N THR A 810 -24.51 -19.56 -29.85
CA THR A 810 -24.74 -18.16 -29.48
C THR A 810 -24.92 -18.00 -27.97
N ALA A 811 -25.67 -18.89 -27.31
CA ALA A 811 -25.82 -18.89 -25.86
C ALA A 811 -24.49 -19.13 -25.14
N LEU A 812 -23.66 -20.06 -25.61
CA LEU A 812 -22.32 -20.32 -25.06
C LEU A 812 -21.41 -19.08 -25.11
N LYS A 813 -21.46 -18.31 -26.21
CA LYS A 813 -20.69 -17.06 -26.36
C LYS A 813 -21.13 -15.99 -25.36
N VAL A 814 -22.43 -15.88 -25.11
CA VAL A 814 -23.02 -14.93 -24.13
C VAL A 814 -22.66 -15.32 -22.71
N ILE A 815 -22.83 -16.59 -22.33
CA ILE A 815 -22.54 -17.10 -20.97
C ILE A 815 -21.07 -16.86 -20.60
N ASN A 816 -20.15 -17.02 -21.56
CA ASN A 816 -18.72 -16.84 -21.34
C ASN A 816 -18.21 -15.41 -21.63
N LEU A 817 -19.12 -14.42 -21.77
CA LEU A 817 -18.79 -13.02 -22.06
C LEU A 817 -17.83 -12.82 -23.25
N GLY A 818 -17.83 -13.75 -24.22
CA GLY A 818 -16.92 -13.72 -25.38
C GLY A 818 -15.43 -13.95 -25.07
N ILE A 819 -15.04 -14.28 -23.83
CA ILE A 819 -13.63 -14.48 -23.45
C ILE A 819 -12.95 -15.61 -24.25
N PRO A 820 -13.57 -16.80 -24.43
CA PRO A 820 -12.99 -17.86 -25.26
C PRO A 820 -12.82 -17.45 -26.73
N CYS A 821 -13.70 -16.59 -27.24
CA CYS A 821 -13.63 -16.08 -28.61
C CYS A 821 -12.44 -15.12 -28.80
N LEU A 822 -12.14 -14.29 -27.79
CA LEU A 822 -10.96 -13.43 -27.79
C LEU A 822 -9.67 -14.25 -27.71
N ALA A 823 -9.60 -15.23 -26.82
CA ALA A 823 -8.45 -16.13 -26.71
C ALA A 823 -8.20 -16.90 -28.02
N TYR A 824 -9.28 -17.39 -28.65
CA TYR A 824 -9.21 -18.05 -29.95
C TYR A 824 -8.72 -17.10 -31.06
N GLY A 825 -9.15 -15.83 -31.05
CA GLY A 825 -8.69 -14.82 -32.02
C GLY A 825 -7.21 -14.49 -31.91
N ILE A 826 -6.69 -14.39 -30.67
CA ILE A 826 -5.26 -14.23 -30.39
C ILE A 826 -4.49 -15.47 -30.86
N GLY A 827 -5.00 -16.67 -30.57
CA GLY A 827 -4.43 -17.93 -31.03
C GLY A 827 -4.37 -18.01 -32.56
N CYS A 828 -5.47 -17.69 -33.24
CA CYS A 828 -5.50 -17.62 -34.71
C CYS A 828 -4.45 -16.64 -35.25
N TRP A 829 -4.29 -15.46 -34.65
CA TRP A 829 -3.26 -14.50 -35.08
C TRP A 829 -1.86 -15.12 -35.02
N MET A 830 -1.53 -15.84 -33.95
CA MET A 830 -0.21 -16.46 -33.78
C MET A 830 0.08 -17.58 -34.80
N VAL A 831 -0.94 -18.25 -35.34
CA VAL A 831 -0.78 -19.43 -36.20
C VAL A 831 -1.09 -19.18 -37.68
N ILE A 832 -1.36 -17.94 -38.12
CA ILE A 832 -1.59 -17.64 -39.54
C ILE A 832 -0.31 -17.93 -40.34
N GLY A 833 -0.35 -18.97 -41.17
CA GLY A 833 0.76 -19.39 -42.03
C GLY A 833 0.56 -19.06 -43.52
N ALA A 834 -0.66 -18.74 -43.97
CA ALA A 834 -0.94 -18.43 -45.37
C ALA A 834 -2.01 -17.33 -45.52
N ARG A 835 -1.98 -16.63 -46.67
CA ARG A 835 -2.93 -15.56 -47.02
C ARG A 835 -3.33 -15.67 -48.49
N GLU A 836 -4.60 -15.38 -48.77
CA GLU A 836 -5.13 -15.32 -50.14
C GLU A 836 -5.94 -14.05 -50.32
N THR A 837 -6.05 -13.59 -51.56
CA THR A 837 -6.83 -12.41 -51.91
C THR A 837 -8.11 -12.84 -52.62
N VAL A 838 -9.24 -12.46 -52.06
CA VAL A 838 -10.58 -12.67 -52.61
C VAL A 838 -11.04 -11.40 -53.29
N GLN A 839 -11.46 -11.50 -54.55
CA GLN A 839 -11.98 -10.35 -55.30
C GLN A 839 -13.46 -10.10 -54.96
N THR A 840 -13.79 -8.87 -54.55
CA THR A 840 -15.16 -8.45 -54.23
C THR A 840 -15.56 -7.22 -55.05
N SER A 841 -16.85 -6.87 -55.04
CA SER A 841 -17.41 -5.73 -55.79
C SER A 841 -16.79 -4.38 -55.44
N VAL A 842 -16.23 -4.24 -54.23
CA VAL A 842 -15.62 -3.00 -53.72
C VAL A 842 -14.09 -3.07 -53.60
N GLY A 843 -13.48 -4.18 -54.04
CA GLY A 843 -12.03 -4.36 -54.11
C GLY A 843 -11.50 -5.69 -53.53
N PRO A 844 -10.19 -5.93 -53.60
CA PRO A 844 -9.57 -7.15 -53.08
C PRO A 844 -9.59 -7.19 -51.54
N VAL A 845 -10.02 -8.32 -50.96
CA VAL A 845 -9.98 -8.59 -49.51
C VAL A 845 -9.04 -9.75 -49.22
N THR A 846 -8.11 -9.56 -48.29
CA THR A 846 -7.22 -10.64 -47.84
C THR A 846 -7.91 -11.53 -46.80
N VAL A 847 -7.98 -12.82 -47.08
CA VAL A 847 -8.34 -13.88 -46.14
C VAL A 847 -7.08 -14.62 -45.67
N TYR A 848 -7.14 -15.17 -44.46
CA TYR A 848 -5.98 -15.77 -43.78
C TYR A 848 -6.28 -17.21 -43.40
N PHE A 849 -5.28 -18.07 -43.51
CA PHE A 849 -5.38 -19.47 -43.13
C PHE A 849 -4.33 -19.80 -42.07
N ALA A 850 -4.67 -20.71 -41.16
CA ALA A 850 -3.71 -21.26 -40.22
C ALA A 850 -2.65 -22.10 -40.98
N TYR A 851 -3.10 -22.92 -41.93
CA TYR A 851 -2.25 -23.71 -42.81
C TYR A 851 -2.68 -23.49 -44.26
N LYS A 852 -1.75 -23.57 -45.21
CA LYS A 852 -2.07 -23.46 -46.63
C LYS A 852 -2.89 -24.69 -47.04
N GLU A 853 -4.16 -24.50 -47.41
CA GLU A 853 -5.02 -25.57 -47.93
C GLU A 853 -4.54 -25.99 -49.33
N GLU A 854 -4.44 -27.29 -49.58
CA GLU A 854 -4.15 -27.84 -50.92
C GLU A 854 -5.39 -27.75 -51.82
N GLU A 855 -5.20 -27.37 -53.09
CA GLU A 855 -6.29 -27.32 -54.07
C GLU A 855 -6.84 -28.73 -54.34
N GLY A 856 -8.11 -28.97 -54.00
CA GLY A 856 -8.78 -30.26 -54.20
C GLY A 856 -8.76 -31.21 -53.00
N ALA A 857 -8.26 -30.79 -51.84
CA ALA A 857 -8.32 -31.58 -50.60
C ALA A 857 -9.77 -31.97 -50.25
N GLN A 858 -10.01 -33.25 -49.95
CA GLN A 858 -11.33 -33.74 -49.54
C GLN A 858 -11.61 -33.52 -48.04
N TYR A 859 -10.58 -33.18 -47.25
CA TYR A 859 -10.64 -32.96 -45.80
C TYR A 859 -9.67 -31.86 -45.35
#